data_AF-A0AAD6RDK6-F1
#
_entry.id   AF-A0AAD6RDK6-F1
#
_cell.length_a   1.000
_cell.length_b   1.000
_cell.length_c   1.000
_cell.angle_alpha   90.00
_cell.angle_beta   90.00
_cell.angle_gamma   90.00
#
_symmetry.space_group_name_H-M   'P 1'
#
loop_
_entity.id
_entity.type
_entity.pdbx_description
1 polymer ?
#
loop_
_entity_poly.entity_id
_entity_poly.type
_entity_poly.pdbx_seq_one_letter_code
_entity_poly.pdbx_strand_id
1 'polypeptide(L)'
;MLLRGERCPRIVFRLAILYLCRSSLERASRCVQQVIALLPSILAADDEQSKSRLQLFIWSLLAVRSEYGVLDDGARLHVISHLIRETINCGKSMLATSIVGRDDSSDTGSNSKDTSSIHSIIQKDRVLAAVSDEAKYIKSSISDRTRQLEELHARMDENSTVETSNKKAFEDEIQNSLNSIVALDDSRRAAQQLVHEEEGQNVAEKWMHMFRTLIDERGPWSANLFPNCVVKHWKLDKTEDAWRRRPKLRQNYHFDEKLCLPPSSSSNEDTLPVNETKNSFVGHIPEQMKQFLLKGVRRITDEVISEAGENDAETSGQTTPIPDDPSESQHLDLVGDSSDQNEIVRDKRDSSSTSQETETSEVLMSVQCVLVTPKRKLAGNLAVKKNFLHFFGEFLVEGTGGSSVFKNFQASIKSDANKLEQQHKSLNWPIHVNFSPEKVISVDNTVSANENVQQRQLKHVRRHKRWSVDKIKAVHWTRYLLRYSAIEIFFSDSVAPVFLNFASQKDAKEVGTLIVATRNEFLFPKGISKDKSGTISFVDRHVALRMAEIARESWRRRDITNFEYLMILNTLAGRSYNDLTQYPVFPWVLADYSSEDLDFNKALTFRDLTKPVGALDVKRFEVFEDRYRSFSDPDIPSSSITWRSFYYGSHYSSMGIVLYYLLRLEPFTSLHRNLQGGKFDHADRLFQSIEGTYRNCLSNTSDVKELIPEFFYMPEFLVNSNSYHLGVKQDGEPLGDVCLPPWAKGSPELFINKNRDALESEYVSSNLHHWIDLVFGYKQRGKPAVEAANIFYYLTYEGAVDLDIMEDELQRSAIEDQIANFGQTPIQIFRKKHPRRGPPIPIARPLYFAPDSINLSSTVSSTSHPPSAVLYVSTLDSNIVLVNQGLTLSVKMWLTTQLQSGGNFTFSSFQEPLFGVGYDVLSARKIGSPLAENVELGAQCFAILQTPTDNFLISCGNWENSFQVISLSDGRMVQSTRQHKDVVSCVAVTDDGCFLATGSYDTTVMVWEVLRARITEKRVRNTPTELARKDYVIAETPFHILCGHDDIITCLCASVELDLVISGSKDGTCVFHTLREGRYVRSLRHPSGNALSKLVASRHGRVVLYADEDLSLHLYSINGKHLATSESNGRLNCVELSKCGEFLVCAGDQGQIVVRSMNTFDIVKRYNGVGKIITCLTVTVEECFLAGTKDGSLLVYSIENPQLRKTSIPRMKSKSSVSG
;
A
#
# COMPACT_ATOMS: atom_id res chain seq x y z
N MET A 1 85.29 18.88 -30.20
CA MET A 1 86.21 17.86 -30.76
C MET A 1 87.65 18.36 -31.00
N LEU A 2 87.99 19.66 -30.86
CA LEU A 2 89.39 20.14 -30.78
C LEU A 2 90.03 20.00 -29.37
N LEU A 3 89.23 19.77 -28.33
CA LEU A 3 89.68 19.46 -26.95
C LEU A 3 90.30 18.06 -26.77
N ARG A 4 90.37 17.25 -27.84
CA ARG A 4 90.96 15.90 -27.76
C ARG A 4 92.49 15.93 -27.70
N GLY A 5 93.14 16.98 -28.21
CA GLY A 5 94.61 17.07 -28.20
C GLY A 5 95.21 17.09 -26.80
N GLU A 6 94.65 17.88 -25.88
CA GLU A 6 95.21 18.06 -24.52
C GLU A 6 94.62 17.12 -23.46
N ARG A 7 93.31 16.79 -23.53
CA ARG A 7 92.66 15.92 -22.54
C ARG A 7 93.01 14.45 -22.72
N CYS A 8 93.18 14.02 -23.97
CA CYS A 8 93.41 12.61 -24.27
C CYS A 8 94.73 12.10 -23.66
N PRO A 9 95.88 12.79 -23.79
CA PRO A 9 97.11 12.34 -23.13
C PRO A 9 96.97 12.25 -21.61
N ARG A 10 96.31 13.22 -20.94
CA ARG A 10 96.09 13.19 -19.47
C ARG A 10 95.26 11.99 -19.05
N ILE A 11 94.15 11.76 -19.74
CA ILE A 11 93.25 10.65 -19.45
C ILE A 11 93.94 9.32 -19.75
N VAL A 12 94.63 9.21 -20.89
CA VAL A 12 95.34 8.00 -21.30
C VAL A 12 96.48 7.68 -20.35
N PHE A 13 97.29 8.65 -19.93
CA PHE A 13 98.38 8.43 -18.97
C PHE A 13 97.85 7.98 -17.61
N ARG A 14 96.81 8.65 -17.07
CA ARG A 14 96.18 8.24 -15.80
C ARG A 14 95.50 6.88 -15.91
N LEU A 15 94.76 6.62 -16.98
CA LEU A 15 94.10 5.33 -17.21
C LEU A 15 95.14 4.24 -17.39
N ALA A 16 96.20 4.47 -18.15
CA ALA A 16 97.28 3.50 -18.32
C ALA A 16 97.88 3.14 -16.96
N ILE A 17 98.21 4.14 -16.13
CA ILE A 17 98.71 3.90 -14.76
C ILE A 17 97.69 3.08 -13.94
N LEU A 18 96.42 3.49 -13.92
CA LEU A 18 95.38 2.78 -13.15
C LEU A 18 95.16 1.35 -13.64
N TYR A 19 95.14 1.14 -14.96
CA TYR A 19 94.94 -0.17 -15.57
C TYR A 19 96.14 -1.08 -15.29
N LEU A 20 97.36 -0.54 -15.32
CA LEU A 20 98.58 -1.25 -14.93
C LEU A 20 98.55 -1.68 -13.46
N CYS A 21 98.00 -0.85 -12.57
CA CYS A 21 97.88 -1.19 -11.15
C CYS A 21 96.75 -2.19 -10.84
N ARG A 22 95.64 -2.18 -11.60
CA ARG A 22 94.39 -2.89 -11.20
C ARG A 22 93.99 -4.07 -12.08
N SER A 23 94.51 -4.22 -13.28
CA SER A 23 94.08 -5.28 -14.22
C SER A 23 94.83 -6.60 -14.02
N SER A 24 94.29 -7.71 -14.52
CA SER A 24 95.00 -9.02 -14.58
C SER A 24 96.24 -8.95 -15.49
N LEU A 25 97.28 -9.74 -15.18
CA LEU A 25 98.58 -9.67 -15.88
C LEU A 25 98.49 -9.77 -17.42
N GLU A 26 97.66 -10.68 -17.95
CA GLU A 26 97.51 -10.86 -19.40
C GLU A 26 96.92 -9.60 -20.08
N ARG A 27 95.98 -8.94 -19.40
CA ARG A 27 95.36 -7.68 -19.87
C ARG A 27 96.31 -6.50 -19.71
N ALA A 28 97.10 -6.46 -18.64
CA ALA A 28 98.14 -5.44 -18.46
C ALA A 28 99.20 -5.52 -19.56
N SER A 29 99.63 -6.74 -19.93
CA SER A 29 100.56 -6.98 -21.04
C SER A 29 100.00 -6.51 -22.38
N ARG A 30 98.76 -6.90 -22.72
CA ARG A 30 98.09 -6.39 -23.93
C ARG A 30 97.92 -4.86 -23.91
N CYS A 31 97.60 -4.28 -22.75
CA CYS A 31 97.48 -2.83 -22.58
C CYS A 31 98.82 -2.13 -22.86
N VAL A 32 99.93 -2.64 -22.32
CA VAL A 32 101.27 -2.10 -22.62
C VAL A 32 101.58 -2.18 -24.11
N GLN A 33 101.28 -3.30 -24.78
CA GLN A 33 101.49 -3.41 -26.23
C GLN A 33 100.68 -2.37 -27.02
N GLN A 34 99.42 -2.14 -26.64
CA GLN A 34 98.58 -1.12 -27.27
C GLN A 34 99.07 0.30 -26.98
N VAL A 35 99.46 0.59 -25.74
CA VAL A 35 99.99 1.91 -25.35
C VAL A 35 101.33 2.18 -26.05
N ILE A 36 102.19 1.19 -26.22
CA ILE A 36 103.44 1.30 -27.00
C ILE A 36 103.17 1.63 -28.46
N ALA A 37 102.17 0.99 -29.08
CA ALA A 37 101.78 1.34 -30.45
C ALA A 37 101.26 2.79 -30.57
N LEU A 38 100.64 3.32 -29.51
CA LEU A 38 100.11 4.69 -29.48
C LEU A 38 101.13 5.74 -29.04
N LEU A 39 102.19 5.37 -28.33
CA LEU A 39 103.20 6.28 -27.77
C LEU A 39 103.75 7.28 -28.79
N PRO A 40 104.13 6.89 -30.03
CA PRO A 40 104.58 7.86 -31.04
C PRO A 40 103.54 8.92 -31.40
N SER A 41 102.25 8.58 -31.40
CA SER A 41 101.16 9.52 -31.70
C SER A 41 100.82 10.44 -30.51
N ILE A 42 100.98 9.92 -29.28
CA ILE A 42 100.73 10.67 -28.05
C ILE A 42 101.89 11.63 -27.75
N LEU A 43 103.12 11.29 -28.18
CA LEU A 43 104.34 12.07 -27.97
C LEU A 43 104.77 12.87 -29.22
N ALA A 44 103.90 13.01 -30.22
CA ALA A 44 104.23 13.68 -31.48
C ALA A 44 104.41 15.21 -31.36
N ALA A 45 103.87 15.83 -30.31
CA ALA A 45 103.92 17.27 -30.11
C ALA A 45 105.16 17.66 -29.28
N ASP A 46 106.08 18.40 -29.87
CA ASP A 46 107.30 18.90 -29.21
C ASP A 46 107.08 20.24 -28.48
N ASP A 47 105.94 20.37 -27.77
CA ASP A 47 105.62 21.53 -26.95
C ASP A 47 106.07 21.34 -25.48
N GLU A 48 106.34 22.45 -24.81
CA GLU A 48 106.90 22.47 -23.45
C GLU A 48 105.98 21.81 -22.40
N GLN A 49 104.65 21.85 -22.59
CA GLN A 49 103.72 21.17 -21.70
C GLN A 49 103.75 19.66 -21.92
N SER A 50 103.83 19.19 -23.17
CA SER A 50 103.96 17.76 -23.47
C SER A 50 105.27 17.18 -22.93
N LYS A 51 106.39 17.91 -23.02
CA LYS A 51 107.66 17.52 -22.37
C LYS A 51 107.52 17.38 -20.86
N SER A 52 106.86 18.34 -20.22
CA SER A 52 106.63 18.35 -18.77
C SER A 52 105.71 17.20 -18.33
N ARG A 53 104.69 16.88 -19.13
CA ARG A 53 103.78 15.74 -18.90
C ARG A 53 104.45 14.40 -19.13
N LEU A 54 105.30 14.27 -20.15
CA LEU A 54 106.08 13.05 -20.39
C LEU A 54 106.98 12.77 -19.18
N GLN A 55 107.65 13.79 -18.64
CA GLN A 55 108.45 13.63 -17.42
C GLN A 55 107.59 13.23 -16.20
N LEU A 56 106.40 13.82 -16.03
CA LEU A 56 105.46 13.42 -14.98
C LEU A 56 104.96 11.97 -15.17
N PHE A 57 104.70 11.55 -16.41
CA PHE A 57 104.25 10.19 -16.73
C PHE A 57 105.34 9.15 -16.45
N ILE A 58 106.58 9.42 -16.89
CA ILE A 58 107.74 8.57 -16.58
C ILE A 58 107.95 8.50 -15.07
N TRP A 59 107.89 9.63 -14.36
CA TRP A 59 108.00 9.66 -12.91
C TRP A 59 106.91 8.82 -12.23
N SER A 60 105.67 8.92 -12.72
CA SER A 60 104.55 8.15 -12.19
C SER A 60 104.71 6.64 -12.46
N LEU A 61 105.18 6.26 -13.65
CA LEU A 61 105.46 4.85 -13.97
C LEU A 61 106.60 4.29 -13.12
N LEU A 62 107.63 5.09 -12.83
CA LEU A 62 108.72 4.69 -11.92
C LEU A 62 108.21 4.48 -10.49
N ALA A 63 107.35 5.36 -10.00
CA ALA A 63 106.71 5.19 -8.70
C ALA A 63 105.86 3.91 -8.66
N VAL A 64 105.01 3.69 -9.68
CA VAL A 64 104.21 2.47 -9.79
C VAL A 64 105.08 1.22 -9.89
N ARG A 65 106.18 1.28 -10.65
CA ARG A 65 107.15 0.18 -10.73
C ARG A 65 107.72 -0.17 -9.35
N SER A 66 107.99 0.82 -8.51
CA SER A 66 108.52 0.59 -7.16
C SER A 66 107.48 -0.03 -6.22
N GLU A 67 106.22 0.39 -6.30
CA GLU A 67 105.16 -0.11 -5.40
C GLU A 67 104.67 -1.51 -5.77
N TYR A 68 104.53 -1.81 -7.07
CA TYR A 68 103.85 -3.03 -7.54
C TYR A 68 104.80 -4.18 -7.90
N GLY A 69 106.08 -4.11 -7.50
CA GLY A 69 107.11 -5.10 -7.82
C GLY A 69 107.00 -6.47 -7.15
N VAL A 70 106.05 -6.67 -6.23
CA VAL A 70 105.91 -7.90 -5.41
C VAL A 70 104.74 -8.80 -5.84
N LEU A 71 103.85 -8.32 -6.71
CA LEU A 71 102.68 -9.06 -7.21
C LEU A 71 102.98 -9.74 -8.56
N ASP A 72 102.27 -10.84 -8.84
CA ASP A 72 102.39 -11.66 -10.06
C ASP A 72 103.82 -12.21 -10.31
N ASP A 73 104.52 -12.66 -9.25
CA ASP A 73 105.88 -13.23 -9.29
C ASP A 73 106.92 -12.38 -10.08
N GLY A 74 106.74 -11.05 -10.09
CA GLY A 74 107.64 -10.12 -10.79
C GLY A 74 107.42 -10.00 -12.30
N ALA A 75 106.48 -10.75 -12.88
CA ALA A 75 106.15 -10.63 -14.31
C ALA A 75 105.59 -9.23 -14.64
N ARG A 76 104.79 -8.65 -13.75
CA ARG A 76 104.25 -7.29 -13.93
C ARG A 76 105.33 -6.22 -13.90
N LEU A 77 106.37 -6.40 -13.09
CA LEU A 77 107.51 -5.49 -13.05
C LEU A 77 108.24 -5.46 -14.40
N HIS A 78 108.37 -6.60 -15.08
CA HIS A 78 108.91 -6.66 -16.44
C HIS A 78 108.02 -5.96 -17.46
N VAL A 79 106.70 -6.12 -17.37
CA VAL A 79 105.73 -5.44 -18.26
C VAL A 79 105.80 -3.91 -18.08
N ILE A 80 105.84 -3.41 -16.85
CA ILE A 80 105.96 -1.97 -16.58
C ILE A 80 107.33 -1.45 -16.99
N SER A 81 108.40 -2.21 -16.73
CA SER A 81 109.76 -1.82 -17.15
C SER A 81 109.91 -1.78 -18.67
N HIS A 82 109.22 -2.67 -19.39
CA HIS A 82 109.12 -2.63 -20.85
C HIS A 82 108.47 -1.33 -21.32
N LEU A 83 107.33 -0.94 -20.71
CA LEU A 83 106.68 0.33 -21.03
C LEU A 83 107.58 1.54 -20.73
N ILE A 84 108.26 1.56 -19.58
CA ILE A 84 109.18 2.66 -19.23
C ILE A 84 110.30 2.76 -20.26
N ARG A 85 110.92 1.62 -20.63
CA ARG A 85 112.00 1.59 -21.61
C ARG A 85 111.56 2.10 -22.97
N GLU A 86 110.42 1.65 -23.47
CA GLU A 86 109.91 2.12 -24.77
C GLU A 86 109.46 3.57 -24.71
N THR A 87 108.87 4.02 -23.59
CA THR A 87 108.51 5.43 -23.38
C THR A 87 109.76 6.32 -23.42
N ILE A 88 110.86 5.90 -22.78
CA ILE A 88 112.14 6.63 -22.82
C ILE A 88 112.75 6.58 -24.23
N ASN A 89 112.74 5.42 -24.91
CA ASN A 89 113.28 5.28 -26.25
C ASN A 89 112.55 6.16 -27.27
N CYS A 90 111.21 6.15 -27.27
CA CYS A 90 110.41 7.04 -28.12
C CYS A 90 110.62 8.51 -27.75
N GLY A 91 110.81 8.80 -26.46
CA GLY A 91 111.02 10.15 -25.92
C GLY A 91 112.47 10.65 -25.95
N LYS A 92 113.43 9.93 -26.54
CA LYS A 92 114.86 10.26 -26.46
C LYS A 92 115.20 11.68 -26.94
N SER A 93 114.60 12.13 -28.03
CA SER A 93 114.80 13.51 -28.53
C SER A 93 114.29 14.57 -27.55
N MET A 94 113.20 14.29 -26.83
CA MET A 94 112.62 15.18 -25.82
C MET A 94 113.41 15.16 -24.50
N LEU A 95 114.31 14.19 -24.30
CA LEU A 95 115.07 13.96 -23.06
C LEU A 95 116.59 14.26 -23.16
N ALA A 96 117.22 14.19 -24.34
CA ALA A 96 118.69 14.16 -24.51
C ALA A 96 119.44 15.49 -24.34
N THR A 97 118.81 16.56 -23.85
CA THR A 97 119.47 17.86 -23.68
C THR A 97 120.27 18.01 -22.36
N SER A 98 120.44 16.96 -21.53
CA SER A 98 120.92 17.10 -20.15
C SER A 98 122.32 16.55 -19.76
N ILE A 99 123.14 15.99 -20.66
CA ILE A 99 124.44 15.33 -20.30
C ILE A 99 125.70 16.12 -20.73
N VAL A 100 125.71 17.45 -20.67
CA VAL A 100 126.95 18.23 -20.88
C VAL A 100 127.11 19.24 -19.76
N GLY A 101 127.86 18.89 -18.70
CA GLY A 101 128.29 19.87 -17.70
C GLY A 101 128.66 19.35 -16.30
N ARG A 102 129.96 19.08 -16.13
CA ARG A 102 130.85 19.40 -14.99
C ARG A 102 131.04 18.48 -13.76
N ASP A 103 132.35 18.29 -13.52
CA ASP A 103 133.15 17.52 -12.58
C ASP A 103 133.26 18.08 -11.14
N ASP A 104 134.05 17.32 -10.38
CA ASP A 104 134.84 17.62 -9.18
C ASP A 104 134.18 17.45 -7.82
N SER A 105 134.85 16.85 -6.83
CA SER A 105 136.07 16.05 -6.78
C SER A 105 136.14 15.49 -5.35
N SER A 106 136.69 14.29 -5.25
CA SER A 106 137.28 13.67 -4.05
C SER A 106 136.57 13.87 -2.70
N ASP A 107 135.81 12.85 -2.27
CA ASP A 107 136.04 12.28 -0.94
C ASP A 107 135.42 10.88 -0.74
N THR A 108 136.31 9.94 -0.40
CA THR A 108 136.17 8.80 0.51
C THR A 108 134.93 7.86 0.47
N GLY A 109 135.04 6.79 -0.32
CA GLY A 109 135.20 5.40 0.18
C GLY A 109 134.00 4.64 0.79
N SER A 110 133.33 3.78 -0.01
CA SER A 110 133.44 2.30 0.05
C SER A 110 132.19 1.54 -0.47
N ASN A 111 132.38 0.92 -1.64
CA ASN A 111 131.86 -0.36 -2.12
C ASN A 111 130.47 -0.90 -1.67
N SER A 112 129.52 -0.96 -2.61
CA SER A 112 129.13 -2.22 -3.29
C SER A 112 128.02 -2.05 -4.38
N LYS A 113 128.45 -2.29 -5.63
CA LYS A 113 127.73 -2.77 -6.84
C LYS A 113 126.41 -2.09 -7.32
N ASP A 114 126.64 -1.11 -8.20
CA ASP A 114 126.07 -0.91 -9.55
C ASP A 114 124.56 -1.08 -9.78
N THR A 115 123.89 0.06 -10.00
CA THR A 115 123.12 0.37 -11.23
C THR A 115 122.57 1.80 -11.14
N SER A 116 123.43 2.78 -11.38
CA SER A 116 123.05 4.19 -11.56
C SER A 116 122.43 4.44 -12.95
N SER A 117 121.59 5.49 -13.08
CA SER A 117 121.27 6.28 -14.30
C SER A 117 119.90 6.12 -15.05
N ILE A 118 118.75 6.25 -14.35
CA ILE A 118 117.51 6.79 -14.98
C ILE A 118 117.08 8.12 -14.34
N HIS A 119 117.28 8.29 -13.03
CA HIS A 119 116.91 9.53 -12.33
C HIS A 119 117.65 10.79 -12.80
N SER A 120 118.85 10.66 -13.39
CA SER A 120 119.57 11.83 -13.93
C SER A 120 118.90 12.45 -15.16
N ILE A 121 117.92 11.78 -15.76
CA ILE A 121 117.27 12.22 -17.02
C ILE A 121 116.07 13.16 -16.73
N ILE A 122 115.58 13.24 -15.49
CA ILE A 122 114.31 13.93 -15.16
C ILE A 122 114.57 15.33 -14.57
N GLN A 123 113.96 16.37 -15.14
CA GLN A 123 114.04 17.75 -14.63
C GLN A 123 112.89 18.03 -13.64
N LYS A 124 113.24 18.26 -12.37
CA LYS A 124 112.26 18.47 -11.28
C LYS A 124 111.33 19.67 -11.51
N ASP A 125 111.84 20.73 -12.12
CA ASP A 125 111.08 21.98 -12.33
C ASP A 125 109.91 21.81 -13.32
N ARG A 126 110.10 20.99 -14.36
CA ARG A 126 109.05 20.68 -15.33
C ARG A 126 107.92 19.84 -14.73
N VAL A 127 108.26 18.91 -13.83
CA VAL A 127 107.26 18.10 -13.11
C VAL A 127 106.40 18.99 -12.22
N LEU A 128 106.99 19.97 -11.52
CA LEU A 128 106.25 20.91 -10.67
C LEU A 128 105.28 21.80 -11.46
N ALA A 129 105.69 22.28 -12.63
CA ALA A 129 104.82 23.05 -13.51
C ALA A 129 103.59 22.24 -13.95
N ALA A 130 103.79 20.95 -14.30
CA ALA A 130 102.69 20.07 -14.68
C ALA A 130 101.71 19.79 -13.53
N VAL A 131 102.19 19.73 -12.28
CA VAL A 131 101.35 19.53 -11.10
C VAL A 131 100.47 20.75 -10.80
N SER A 132 101.01 21.96 -10.94
CA SER A 132 100.25 23.21 -10.72
C SER A 132 99.08 23.35 -11.70
N ASP A 133 99.30 22.98 -12.96
CA ASP A 133 98.27 23.00 -14.00
C ASP A 133 97.17 21.95 -13.77
N GLU A 134 97.52 20.77 -13.27
CA GLU A 134 96.55 19.77 -12.78
C GLU A 134 95.71 20.29 -11.60
N ALA A 135 96.31 21.00 -10.65
CA ALA A 135 95.59 21.54 -9.50
C ALA A 135 94.53 22.58 -9.90
N LYS A 136 94.85 23.46 -10.87
CA LYS A 136 93.87 24.44 -11.40
C LYS A 136 92.70 23.77 -12.11
N TYR A 137 92.96 22.74 -12.91
CA TYR A 137 91.92 21.98 -13.59
C TYR A 137 90.96 21.31 -12.58
N ILE A 138 91.50 20.71 -11.52
CA ILE A 138 90.70 20.07 -10.48
C ILE A 138 89.78 21.10 -9.78
N LYS A 139 90.29 22.29 -9.45
CA LYS A 139 89.50 23.32 -8.77
C LYS A 139 88.30 23.78 -9.60
N SER A 140 88.48 24.01 -10.90
CA SER A 140 87.39 24.40 -11.82
C SER A 140 86.34 23.29 -11.95
N SER A 141 86.78 22.03 -12.04
CA SER A 141 85.87 20.88 -12.09
C SER A 141 85.03 20.73 -10.82
N ILE A 142 85.60 21.04 -9.65
CA ILE A 142 84.88 20.99 -8.38
C ILE A 142 83.78 22.06 -8.31
N SER A 143 84.05 23.30 -8.75
CA SER A 143 83.04 24.37 -8.72
C SER A 143 81.86 24.12 -9.67
N ASP A 144 82.11 23.54 -10.84
CA ASP A 144 81.03 23.15 -11.74
C ASP A 144 80.16 22.04 -11.13
N ARG A 145 80.80 21.09 -10.42
CA ARG A 145 80.10 20.00 -9.75
C ARG A 145 79.25 20.47 -8.58
N THR A 146 79.71 21.45 -7.80
CA THR A 146 78.92 22.01 -6.69
C THR A 146 77.68 22.74 -7.20
N ARG A 147 77.80 23.51 -8.28
CA ARG A 147 76.65 24.21 -8.89
C ARG A 147 75.59 23.22 -9.39
N GLN A 148 76.01 22.13 -10.03
CA GLN A 148 75.10 21.09 -10.49
C GLN A 148 74.39 20.38 -9.32
N LEU A 149 75.05 20.21 -8.18
CA LEU A 149 74.44 19.62 -6.98
C LEU A 149 73.37 20.53 -6.37
N GLU A 150 73.62 21.84 -6.29
CA GLU A 150 72.62 22.80 -5.78
C GLU A 150 71.37 22.84 -6.66
N GLU A 151 71.53 22.84 -7.98
CA GLU A 151 70.40 22.80 -8.92
C GLU A 151 69.61 21.50 -8.81
N LEU A 152 70.28 20.38 -8.52
CA LEU A 152 69.64 19.08 -8.34
C LEU A 152 68.86 19.01 -7.03
N HIS A 153 69.39 19.57 -5.94
CA HIS A 153 68.67 19.67 -4.67
C HIS A 153 67.39 20.52 -4.80
N ALA A 154 67.46 21.68 -5.46
CA ALA A 154 66.28 22.52 -5.67
C ALA A 154 65.16 21.77 -6.44
N ARG A 155 65.52 21.00 -7.47
CA ARG A 155 64.55 20.15 -8.21
C ARG A 155 64.01 19.00 -7.37
N MET A 156 64.81 18.42 -6.48
CA MET A 156 64.34 17.38 -5.56
C MET A 156 63.34 17.95 -4.55
N ASP A 157 63.57 19.14 -4.02
CA ASP A 157 62.66 19.80 -3.10
C ASP A 157 61.34 20.14 -3.79
N GLU A 158 61.37 20.73 -4.98
CA GLU A 158 60.17 20.97 -5.80
C GLU A 158 59.40 19.67 -6.06
N ASN A 159 60.08 18.61 -6.49
CA ASN A 159 59.43 17.30 -6.71
C ASN A 159 58.83 16.73 -5.42
N SER A 160 59.50 16.87 -4.27
CA SER A 160 58.97 16.39 -2.98
C SER A 160 57.70 17.15 -2.55
N THR A 161 57.61 18.45 -2.84
CA THR A 161 56.39 19.23 -2.58
C THR A 161 55.24 18.83 -3.51
N VAL A 162 55.55 18.53 -4.77
CA VAL A 162 54.57 18.00 -5.73
C VAL A 162 54.11 16.59 -5.33
N GLU A 163 55.01 15.72 -4.89
CA GLU A 163 54.65 14.38 -4.41
C GLU A 163 53.81 14.42 -3.14
N THR A 164 54.13 15.29 -2.19
CA THR A 164 53.34 15.45 -0.95
C THR A 164 51.96 16.03 -1.22
N SER A 165 51.84 17.01 -2.13
CA SER A 165 50.52 17.54 -2.54
C SER A 165 49.68 16.50 -3.29
N ASN A 166 50.29 15.74 -4.21
CA ASN A 166 49.60 14.64 -4.90
C ASN A 166 49.17 13.52 -3.94
N LYS A 167 50.03 13.17 -2.97
CA LYS A 167 49.70 12.20 -1.92
C LYS A 167 48.52 12.68 -1.08
N LYS A 168 48.49 13.96 -0.69
CA LYS A 168 47.38 14.54 0.06
C LYS A 168 46.07 14.54 -0.75
N ALA A 169 46.13 14.92 -2.03
CA ALA A 169 44.96 14.86 -2.91
C ALA A 169 44.41 13.43 -3.07
N PHE A 170 45.30 12.44 -3.16
CA PHE A 170 44.93 11.03 -3.20
C PHE A 170 44.35 10.52 -1.87
N GLU A 171 44.90 10.94 -0.72
CA GLU A 171 44.35 10.65 0.60
C GLU A 171 42.94 11.26 0.78
N ASP A 172 42.72 12.49 0.31
CA ASP A 172 41.41 13.15 0.32
C ASP A 172 40.40 12.42 -0.59
N GLU A 173 40.82 11.92 -1.76
CA GLU A 173 39.98 11.11 -2.67
C GLU A 173 39.59 9.76 -2.04
N ILE A 174 40.54 9.09 -1.37
CA ILE A 174 40.26 7.88 -0.60
C ILE A 174 39.28 8.18 0.54
N GLN A 175 39.49 9.26 1.29
CA GLN A 175 38.61 9.62 2.40
C GLN A 175 37.19 9.93 1.92
N ASN A 176 37.03 10.63 0.80
CA ASN A 176 35.72 10.88 0.19
C ASN A 176 35.04 9.59 -0.28
N SER A 177 35.80 8.69 -0.90
CA SER A 177 35.30 7.37 -1.32
C SER A 177 34.88 6.52 -0.11
N LEU A 178 35.67 6.53 0.96
CA LEU A 178 35.38 5.81 2.20
C LEU A 178 34.13 6.38 2.88
N ASN A 179 34.01 7.71 2.97
CA ASN A 179 32.80 8.36 3.51
C ASN A 179 31.55 8.00 2.68
N SER A 180 31.66 7.93 1.36
CA SER A 180 30.58 7.49 0.47
C SER A 180 30.19 6.02 0.72
N ILE A 181 31.18 5.14 0.87
CA ILE A 181 30.95 3.71 1.17
C ILE A 181 30.30 3.54 2.54
N VAL A 182 30.79 4.26 3.57
CA VAL A 182 30.21 4.23 4.92
C VAL A 182 28.77 4.72 4.89
N ALA A 183 28.49 5.83 4.20
CA ALA A 183 27.12 6.33 4.04
C ALA A 183 26.20 5.33 3.31
N LEU A 184 26.70 4.63 2.29
CA LEU A 184 25.96 3.56 1.60
C LEU A 184 25.71 2.36 2.52
N ASP A 185 26.68 1.95 3.33
CA ASP A 185 26.51 0.83 4.25
C ASP A 185 25.60 1.18 5.44
N ASP A 186 25.68 2.39 5.97
CA ASP A 186 24.76 2.89 6.99
C ASP A 186 23.32 2.99 6.44
N SER A 187 23.14 3.45 5.21
CA SER A 187 21.85 3.45 4.51
C SER A 187 21.32 2.02 4.31
N ARG A 188 22.18 1.07 3.93
CA ARG A 188 21.84 -0.36 3.81
C ARG A 188 21.43 -0.96 5.16
N ARG A 189 22.16 -0.66 6.24
CA ARG A 189 21.84 -1.12 7.60
C ARG A 189 20.52 -0.53 8.11
N ALA A 190 20.27 0.77 7.88
CA ALA A 190 19.01 1.40 8.20
C ALA A 190 17.84 0.75 7.43
N ALA A 191 18.01 0.48 6.14
CA ALA A 191 17.01 -0.21 5.33
C ALA A 191 16.72 -1.63 5.85
N GLN A 192 17.74 -2.39 6.23
CA GLN A 192 17.57 -3.73 6.82
C GLN A 192 16.86 -3.68 8.18
N GLN A 193 17.23 -2.73 9.04
CA GLN A 193 16.56 -2.54 10.32
C GLN A 193 15.08 -2.17 10.14
N LEU A 194 14.76 -1.30 9.17
CA LEU A 194 13.38 -0.96 8.83
C LEU A 194 12.58 -2.15 8.33
N VAL A 195 13.17 -3.02 7.50
CA VAL A 195 12.52 -4.27 7.07
C VAL A 195 12.24 -5.18 8.26
N HIS A 196 13.19 -5.31 9.19
CA HIS A 196 13.01 -6.12 10.39
C HIS A 196 11.94 -5.55 11.34
N GLU A 197 11.93 -4.23 11.55
CA GLU A 197 10.87 -3.54 12.31
C GLU A 197 9.49 -3.72 11.65
N GLU A 198 9.42 -3.64 10.31
CA GLU A 198 8.20 -3.89 9.52
C GLU A 198 7.71 -5.34 9.67
N GLU A 199 8.60 -6.32 9.56
CA GLU A 199 8.29 -7.73 9.78
C GLU A 199 7.81 -7.97 11.22
N GLY A 200 8.49 -7.39 12.20
CA GLY A 200 8.09 -7.45 13.60
C GLY A 200 6.68 -6.88 13.84
N GLN A 201 6.36 -5.73 13.24
CA GLN A 201 5.03 -5.13 13.34
C GLN A 201 3.96 -5.99 12.64
N ASN A 202 4.23 -6.48 11.44
CA ASN A 202 3.29 -7.33 10.69
C ASN A 202 3.01 -8.65 11.42
N VAL A 203 4.05 -9.27 11.99
CA VAL A 203 3.92 -10.49 12.80
C VAL A 203 3.11 -10.19 14.06
N ALA A 204 3.39 -9.08 14.76
CA ALA A 204 2.62 -8.69 15.93
C ALA A 204 1.15 -8.43 15.62
N GLU A 205 0.83 -7.74 14.52
CA GLU A 205 -0.54 -7.49 14.07
C GLU A 205 -1.27 -8.80 13.71
N LYS A 206 -0.63 -9.67 12.92
CA LYS A 206 -1.16 -11.01 12.59
C LYS A 206 -1.38 -11.85 13.84
N TRP A 207 -0.44 -11.84 14.78
CA TRP A 207 -0.55 -12.55 16.05
C TRP A 207 -1.71 -12.02 16.89
N MET A 208 -1.83 -10.70 17.06
CA MET A 208 -2.98 -10.09 17.74
C MET A 208 -4.31 -10.48 17.11
N HIS A 209 -4.34 -10.62 15.78
CA HIS A 209 -5.54 -11.04 15.07
C HIS A 209 -5.84 -12.53 15.26
N MET A 210 -4.87 -13.42 15.08
CA MET A 210 -5.04 -14.86 15.33
C MET A 210 -5.45 -15.13 16.77
N PHE A 211 -4.79 -14.49 17.74
CA PHE A 211 -5.10 -14.62 19.15
C PHE A 211 -6.54 -14.20 19.46
N ARG A 212 -7.03 -13.14 18.82
CA ARG A 212 -8.45 -12.73 18.92
C ARG A 212 -9.38 -13.77 18.32
N THR A 213 -9.11 -14.25 17.09
CA THR A 213 -9.93 -15.30 16.47
C THR A 213 -10.02 -16.56 17.32
N LEU A 214 -8.96 -16.87 18.08
CA LEU A 214 -8.93 -18.03 18.96
C LEU A 214 -9.78 -17.83 20.23
N ILE A 215 -9.80 -16.62 20.80
CA ILE A 215 -10.45 -16.32 22.09
C ILE A 215 -11.83 -15.65 21.94
N ASP A 216 -12.16 -15.14 20.76
CA ASP A 216 -13.48 -14.59 20.44
C ASP A 216 -14.59 -15.59 20.80
N GLU A 217 -15.84 -15.13 20.93
CA GLU A 217 -16.94 -15.90 21.53
C GLU A 217 -17.19 -17.28 20.92
N ARG A 218 -16.88 -17.43 19.64
CA ARG A 218 -17.02 -18.68 18.87
C ARG A 218 -15.65 -19.20 18.38
N GLY A 219 -14.57 -18.66 18.93
CA GLY A 219 -13.21 -19.12 18.69
C GLY A 219 -12.96 -20.49 19.33
N PRO A 220 -12.02 -21.29 18.80
CA PRO A 220 -11.66 -22.60 19.35
C PRO A 220 -11.27 -22.60 20.84
N TRP A 221 -10.83 -21.48 21.39
CA TRP A 221 -10.44 -21.30 22.79
C TRP A 221 -11.40 -20.37 23.55
N SER A 222 -12.62 -20.16 23.05
CA SER A 222 -13.64 -19.42 23.78
C SER A 222 -13.95 -20.10 25.11
N ALA A 223 -13.81 -19.38 26.22
CA ALA A 223 -14.08 -19.89 27.55
C ALA A 223 -15.55 -19.72 27.98
N ASN A 224 -16.33 -18.90 27.26
CA ASN A 224 -17.68 -18.52 27.66
C ASN A 224 -18.74 -19.22 26.79
N LEU A 225 -19.72 -19.83 27.44
CA LEU A 225 -20.86 -20.47 26.81
C LEU A 225 -21.81 -19.42 26.21
N PHE A 226 -22.09 -19.54 24.91
CA PHE A 226 -23.06 -18.69 24.22
C PHE A 226 -24.50 -18.99 24.66
N PRO A 227 -25.35 -17.98 24.97
CA PRO A 227 -25.18 -16.55 24.73
C PRO A 227 -24.34 -15.83 25.80
N ASN A 228 -23.33 -15.07 25.35
CA ASN A 228 -22.53 -14.22 26.23
C ASN A 228 -23.26 -12.89 26.50
N CYS A 229 -23.51 -12.57 27.77
CA CYS A 229 -24.11 -11.30 28.20
C CYS A 229 -23.11 -10.13 28.26
N VAL A 230 -21.95 -10.22 27.60
CA VAL A 230 -20.93 -9.17 27.63
C VAL A 230 -21.41 -7.98 26.80
N VAL A 231 -21.40 -6.78 27.39
CA VAL A 231 -21.72 -5.54 26.69
C VAL A 231 -20.70 -5.33 25.57
N LYS A 232 -21.18 -5.26 24.33
CA LYS A 232 -20.35 -5.04 23.14
C LYS A 232 -20.45 -3.59 22.69
N HIS A 233 -19.30 -2.97 22.52
CA HIS A 233 -19.19 -1.66 21.88
C HIS A 233 -18.87 -1.82 20.40
N TRP A 234 -19.43 -0.95 19.58
CA TRP A 234 -19.37 -1.01 18.13
C TRP A 234 -18.66 0.20 17.55
N LYS A 235 -18.01 0.01 16.40
CA LYS A 235 -17.46 1.08 15.56
C LYS A 235 -17.79 0.82 14.10
N LEU A 236 -17.81 1.88 13.31
CA LEU A 236 -18.03 1.80 11.87
C LEU A 236 -16.92 0.98 11.21
N ASP A 237 -17.32 0.03 10.37
CA ASP A 237 -16.39 -0.71 9.52
C ASP A 237 -15.89 0.20 8.38
N LYS A 238 -14.66 -0.04 7.92
CA LYS A 238 -14.05 0.76 6.86
C LYS A 238 -14.37 0.24 5.46
N THR A 239 -14.85 -1.00 5.35
CA THR A 239 -15.17 -1.65 4.07
C THR A 239 -16.31 -0.90 3.37
N GLU A 240 -16.08 -0.61 2.09
CA GLU A 240 -17.06 0.04 1.21
C GLU A 240 -17.60 -1.00 0.23
N ASP A 241 -18.92 -0.98 0.02
CA ASP A 241 -19.55 -1.77 -1.05
C ASP A 241 -19.39 -1.10 -2.43
N ALA A 242 -19.97 -1.70 -3.47
CA ALA A 242 -19.90 -1.16 -4.84
C ALA A 242 -20.50 0.26 -4.99
N TRP A 243 -21.39 0.65 -4.08
CA TRP A 243 -22.04 1.97 -4.03
C TRP A 243 -21.42 2.91 -3.00
N ARG A 244 -20.26 2.53 -2.45
CA ARG A 244 -19.53 3.25 -1.39
C ARG A 244 -20.30 3.37 -0.07
N ARG A 245 -21.27 2.50 0.21
CA ARG A 245 -21.91 2.43 1.52
C ARG A 245 -21.00 1.71 2.50
N ARG A 246 -21.08 2.10 3.78
CA ARG A 246 -20.42 1.40 4.90
C ARG A 246 -21.50 0.87 5.86
N PRO A 247 -22.23 -0.20 5.48
CA PRO A 247 -23.40 -0.67 6.25
C PRO A 247 -23.03 -1.46 7.51
N LYS A 248 -21.77 -1.90 7.63
CA LYS A 248 -21.34 -2.82 8.70
C LYS A 248 -20.79 -2.07 9.91
N LEU A 249 -21.16 -2.57 11.08
CA LEU A 249 -20.46 -2.29 12.34
C LEU A 249 -19.57 -3.48 12.72
N ARG A 250 -18.44 -3.18 13.34
CA ARG A 250 -17.53 -4.17 13.93
C ARG A 250 -17.29 -3.87 15.40
N GLN A 251 -16.91 -4.89 16.17
CA GLN A 251 -16.63 -4.73 17.59
C GLN A 251 -15.45 -3.78 17.82
N ASN A 252 -15.60 -2.88 18.78
CA ASN A 252 -14.57 -1.95 19.19
C ASN A 252 -13.82 -2.46 20.44
N TYR A 253 -12.77 -3.25 20.22
CA TYR A 253 -11.91 -3.75 21.29
C TYR A 253 -11.07 -2.68 22.02
N HIS A 254 -11.03 -1.44 21.53
CA HIS A 254 -10.29 -0.33 22.15
C HIS A 254 -11.26 0.79 22.57
N PHE A 255 -12.42 0.40 23.08
CA PHE A 255 -13.43 1.35 23.56
C PHE A 255 -12.98 2.02 24.86
N ASP A 256 -13.23 3.31 25.00
CA ASP A 256 -12.97 4.07 26.22
C ASP A 256 -14.23 4.06 27.09
N GLU A 257 -14.26 3.23 28.13
CA GLU A 257 -15.43 3.07 29.02
C GLU A 257 -15.80 4.38 29.75
N LYS A 258 -14.86 5.33 29.88
CA LYS A 258 -15.14 6.65 30.47
C LYS A 258 -16.21 7.43 29.69
N LEU A 259 -16.43 7.10 28.42
CA LEU A 259 -17.46 7.72 27.57
C LEU A 259 -18.90 7.42 28.02
N CYS A 260 -19.10 6.35 28.77
CA CYS A 260 -20.41 5.96 29.30
C CYS A 260 -20.72 6.63 30.65
N LEU A 261 -19.71 7.23 31.29
CA LEU A 261 -19.83 7.80 32.64
C LEU A 261 -19.99 9.33 32.59
N PRO A 262 -20.75 9.91 33.54
CA PRO A 262 -20.84 11.37 33.67
C PRO A 262 -19.48 11.98 34.04
N PRO A 263 -19.16 13.19 33.57
CA PRO A 263 -17.86 13.85 33.78
C PRO A 263 -17.57 14.29 35.22
N SER A 264 -18.36 13.86 36.21
CA SER A 264 -18.26 14.27 37.63
C SER A 264 -18.09 13.13 38.63
N SER A 265 -17.83 11.89 38.23
CA SER A 265 -17.41 10.82 39.17
C SER A 265 -15.89 10.82 39.40
N SER A 266 -15.32 12.01 39.59
CA SER A 266 -13.98 12.19 40.16
C SER A 266 -14.12 13.12 41.36
N SER A 267 -14.68 12.59 42.44
CA SER A 267 -14.56 13.20 43.76
C SER A 267 -14.53 12.09 44.81
N ASN A 268 -13.32 11.84 45.32
CA ASN A 268 -12.95 11.32 46.64
C ASN A 268 -13.74 10.13 47.21
N GLU A 269 -13.06 8.96 47.25
CA GLU A 269 -12.98 8.01 48.37
C GLU A 269 -12.14 6.81 47.88
N ASP A 270 -10.86 6.68 48.25
CA ASP A 270 -10.41 6.09 49.52
C ASP A 270 -11.52 5.77 50.52
N THR A 271 -12.40 4.84 50.16
CA THR A 271 -12.93 3.85 51.11
C THR A 271 -13.27 2.58 50.36
N LEU A 272 -12.70 1.49 50.84
CA LEU A 272 -12.95 0.13 50.42
C LEU A 272 -14.42 -0.25 50.68
N PRO A 273 -15.16 -0.82 49.70
CA PRO A 273 -16.19 -1.79 50.01
C PRO A 273 -15.53 -3.16 50.05
N VAL A 274 -15.34 -3.65 51.27
CA VAL A 274 -15.08 -5.06 51.56
C VAL A 274 -16.35 -5.86 51.23
N ASN A 275 -16.14 -6.95 50.49
CA ASN A 275 -17.05 -8.07 50.25
C ASN A 275 -18.31 -7.82 49.41
N GLU A 276 -18.22 -8.17 48.12
CA GLU A 276 -19.18 -9.11 47.50
C GLU A 276 -18.48 -9.92 46.40
N THR A 277 -18.19 -11.19 46.76
CA THR A 277 -17.99 -12.37 45.92
C THR A 277 -17.46 -12.19 44.48
N LYS A 278 -16.12 -12.24 44.35
CA LYS A 278 -15.44 -12.75 43.16
C LYS A 278 -15.93 -14.18 42.86
N ASN A 279 -16.85 -14.31 41.92
CA ASN A 279 -17.05 -15.53 41.15
C ASN A 279 -17.12 -15.15 39.66
N SER A 280 -15.95 -14.87 39.07
CA SER A 280 -15.71 -15.12 37.66
C SER A 280 -14.39 -15.86 37.54
N PHE A 281 -14.53 -17.16 37.37
CA PHE A 281 -13.48 -18.16 37.26
C PHE A 281 -12.75 -17.95 35.93
N VAL A 282 -11.84 -16.97 35.87
CA VAL A 282 -10.83 -16.90 34.78
C VAL A 282 -9.81 -17.97 35.09
N GLY A 283 -10.12 -19.20 34.69
CA GLY A 283 -9.24 -20.37 34.80
C GLY A 283 -7.91 -20.10 34.10
N HIS A 284 -6.83 -20.17 34.89
CA HIS A 284 -5.43 -20.40 34.53
C HIS A 284 -5.02 -20.19 33.06
N ILE A 285 -4.64 -18.97 32.72
CA ILE A 285 -3.57 -18.76 31.72
C ILE A 285 -2.23 -19.00 32.45
N PRO A 286 -1.36 -19.92 31.99
CA PRO A 286 -0.06 -20.16 32.61
C PRO A 286 0.74 -18.85 32.77
N GLU A 287 1.32 -18.64 33.93
CA GLU A 287 2.05 -17.41 34.28
C GLU A 287 3.24 -17.13 33.33
N GLN A 288 3.78 -18.18 32.73
CA GLN A 288 4.76 -18.10 31.64
C GLN A 288 4.21 -17.44 30.37
N MET A 289 2.93 -17.65 30.04
CA MET A 289 2.25 -16.97 28.93
C MET A 289 1.99 -15.50 29.25
N LYS A 290 1.66 -15.15 30.50
CA LYS A 290 1.60 -13.74 30.94
C LYS A 290 2.96 -13.04 30.88
N GLN A 291 4.04 -13.72 31.27
CA GLN A 291 5.40 -13.18 31.16
C GLN A 291 5.86 -13.03 29.70
N PHE A 292 5.46 -13.94 28.80
CA PHE A 292 5.69 -13.79 27.36
C PHE A 292 4.90 -12.62 26.75
N LEU A 293 3.64 -12.44 27.16
CA LEU A 293 2.78 -11.32 26.74
C LEU A 293 3.31 -9.96 27.23
N LEU A 294 3.90 -9.90 28.43
CA LEU A 294 4.42 -8.66 29.00
C LEU A 294 5.81 -8.27 28.49
N LYS A 295 6.66 -9.22 28.08
CA LYS A 295 7.99 -8.89 27.52
C LYS A 295 7.92 -8.33 26.09
N GLY A 296 6.94 -8.74 25.29
CA GLY A 296 6.73 -8.21 23.93
C GLY A 296 5.98 -6.88 23.88
N VAL A 297 5.05 -6.64 24.83
CA VAL A 297 4.13 -5.49 24.79
C VAL A 297 4.65 -4.28 25.59
N ARG A 298 5.47 -4.47 26.63
CA ARG A 298 6.03 -3.36 27.43
C ARG A 298 6.93 -2.40 26.65
N ARG A 299 7.41 -2.77 25.46
CA ARG A 299 8.14 -1.84 24.57
C ARG A 299 7.23 -0.96 23.71
N ILE A 300 5.91 -1.19 23.69
CA ILE A 300 4.95 -0.54 22.77
C ILE A 300 3.92 0.32 23.53
N THR A 301 3.67 0.09 24.82
CA THR A 301 2.62 0.80 25.58
C THR A 301 3.08 1.88 26.56
N ASP A 302 4.39 2.00 26.84
CA ASP A 302 4.89 3.01 27.79
C ASP A 302 5.28 4.31 27.08
N GLU A 303 4.30 5.02 26.51
CA GLU A 303 4.40 6.48 26.26
C GLU A 303 3.00 7.11 26.13
N VAL A 304 2.21 7.14 27.21
CA VAL A 304 1.28 8.25 27.53
C VAL A 304 0.94 8.17 29.01
N ILE A 305 1.56 9.02 29.83
CA ILE A 305 0.98 9.86 30.91
C ILE A 305 2.20 10.53 31.57
N SER A 306 2.31 11.84 31.38
CA SER A 306 3.19 12.70 32.15
C SER A 306 2.30 13.48 33.12
N GLU A 307 2.47 13.27 34.42
CA GLU A 307 2.06 14.24 35.45
C GLU A 307 3.32 14.73 36.16
N ALA A 308 3.32 16.03 36.43
CA ALA A 308 4.43 16.82 36.93
C ALA A 308 4.78 16.49 38.39
N GLY A 309 6.03 16.74 38.75
CA GLY A 309 6.63 16.33 40.02
C GLY A 309 6.35 17.24 41.22
N GLU A 310 6.82 16.78 42.38
CA GLU A 310 7.54 17.57 43.38
C GLU A 310 8.20 16.63 44.41
N ASN A 311 9.52 16.82 44.56
CA ASN A 311 10.35 16.86 45.75
C ASN A 311 10.21 15.88 46.94
N ASP A 312 11.39 15.35 47.28
CA ASP A 312 12.03 15.28 48.59
C ASP A 312 12.25 13.93 49.30
N ALA A 313 13.52 13.84 49.72
CA ALA A 313 14.05 13.20 50.92
C ALA A 313 14.58 11.75 50.84
N GLU A 314 15.91 11.72 50.77
CA GLU A 314 16.86 10.73 51.28
C GLU A 314 16.44 9.99 52.57
N THR A 315 16.84 8.72 52.67
CA THR A 315 17.57 8.09 53.82
C THR A 315 17.78 6.60 53.47
N SER A 316 18.97 6.20 53.03
CA SER A 316 20.13 5.77 53.83
C SER A 316 20.00 4.38 54.50
N GLY A 317 20.76 3.42 53.97
CA GLY A 317 21.65 2.55 54.75
C GLY A 317 21.13 1.16 55.18
N GLN A 318 21.64 0.09 54.55
CA GLN A 318 22.82 -0.62 55.06
C GLN A 318 23.27 -1.76 54.12
N THR A 319 24.47 -1.54 53.57
CA THR A 319 25.50 -2.45 53.04
C THR A 319 25.97 -3.45 54.13
N THR A 320 26.55 -4.64 53.90
CA THR A 320 27.64 -5.16 53.01
C THR A 320 27.85 -6.68 53.38
N PRO A 321 28.85 -7.46 52.89
CA PRO A 321 29.61 -7.45 51.61
C PRO A 321 29.79 -8.85 50.98
N ILE A 322 30.22 -8.90 49.71
CA ILE A 322 31.01 -10.03 49.12
C ILE A 322 32.15 -9.40 48.29
N PRO A 323 33.42 -9.88 48.40
CA PRO A 323 34.54 -9.38 47.61
C PRO A 323 34.91 -10.24 46.39
N ASP A 324 35.37 -9.53 45.35
CA ASP A 324 36.51 -9.73 44.45
C ASP A 324 36.61 -10.93 43.48
N ASP A 325 36.28 -10.66 42.18
CA ASP A 325 37.17 -10.53 41.00
C ASP A 325 38.28 -11.59 40.68
N PRO A 326 38.86 -11.63 39.45
CA PRO A 326 38.30 -11.46 38.10
C PRO A 326 38.89 -12.45 37.03
N SER A 327 38.42 -12.25 35.80
CA SER A 327 38.84 -12.67 34.44
C SER A 327 40.36 -12.70 34.16
N GLU A 328 40.93 -13.31 33.09
CA GLU A 328 40.58 -13.28 31.66
C GLU A 328 41.58 -14.13 30.81
N SER A 329 41.31 -14.28 29.50
CA SER A 329 42.24 -14.61 28.38
C SER A 329 42.62 -16.10 28.18
N GLN A 330 42.86 -16.69 27.01
CA GLN A 330 42.93 -16.30 25.58
C GLN A 330 43.03 -17.63 24.79
N HIS A 331 42.57 -17.70 23.53
CA HIS A 331 42.96 -18.81 22.64
C HIS A 331 43.12 -18.32 21.19
N LEU A 332 44.27 -18.64 20.61
CA LEU A 332 44.59 -18.61 19.18
C LEU A 332 45.32 -19.92 18.82
N ASP A 333 44.88 -20.48 17.69
CA ASP A 333 45.52 -21.38 16.72
C ASP A 333 46.26 -22.67 17.14
N LEU A 334 45.92 -23.78 16.46
CA LEU A 334 46.88 -24.65 15.77
C LEU A 334 46.18 -25.62 14.80
N VAL A 335 46.86 -25.85 13.67
CA VAL A 335 46.50 -26.59 12.46
C VAL A 335 47.01 -28.05 12.53
N GLY A 336 46.35 -28.98 11.82
CA GLY A 336 47.00 -30.21 11.34
C GLY A 336 46.05 -31.35 10.93
N ASP A 337 45.99 -31.62 9.62
CA ASP A 337 46.04 -32.92 8.89
C ASP A 337 45.35 -34.17 9.45
N SER A 338 44.86 -35.17 8.69
CA SER A 338 44.61 -35.44 7.27
C SER A 338 44.08 -36.89 7.20
N SER A 339 43.30 -37.23 6.16
CA SER A 339 43.10 -38.60 5.58
C SER A 339 42.34 -39.65 6.43
N ASP A 340 41.51 -40.58 5.91
CA ASP A 340 40.89 -40.83 4.61
C ASP A 340 39.92 -42.03 4.77
N GLN A 341 39.03 -42.23 3.79
CA GLN A 341 38.30 -43.47 3.43
C GLN A 341 36.94 -43.83 4.08
N ASN A 342 35.89 -43.47 3.32
CA ASN A 342 34.82 -44.32 2.77
C ASN A 342 34.19 -45.44 3.65
N GLU A 343 32.89 -45.29 3.97
CA GLU A 343 31.83 -46.18 3.47
C GLU A 343 30.40 -45.69 3.81
N ILE A 344 29.70 -45.29 2.74
CA ILE A 344 28.28 -45.55 2.39
C ILE A 344 27.30 -45.91 3.54
N VAL A 345 26.46 -44.94 3.94
CA VAL A 345 25.03 -45.17 4.22
C VAL A 345 24.22 -44.01 3.63
N ARG A 346 23.34 -44.34 2.69
CA ARG A 346 22.34 -43.44 2.12
C ARG A 346 21.19 -43.29 3.11
N ASP A 347 21.01 -42.11 3.67
CA ASP A 347 19.73 -41.66 4.19
C ASP A 347 19.22 -40.46 3.39
N LYS A 348 18.01 -40.65 2.85
CA LYS A 348 17.22 -39.67 2.12
C LYS A 348 16.92 -38.49 3.05
N ARG A 349 17.42 -37.31 2.70
CA ARG A 349 17.06 -36.04 3.32
C ARG A 349 16.06 -35.35 2.40
N ASP A 350 14.81 -35.28 2.86
CA ASP A 350 13.74 -34.52 2.20
C ASP A 350 14.10 -33.03 2.21
N SER A 351 14.22 -32.47 1.01
CA SER A 351 14.39 -31.04 0.77
C SER A 351 13.01 -30.36 0.73
N SER A 352 12.58 -29.78 1.85
CA SER A 352 11.54 -28.75 1.84
C SER A 352 12.17 -27.41 1.47
N SER A 353 12.19 -27.08 0.19
CA SER A 353 12.57 -25.77 -0.30
C SER A 353 11.45 -24.76 -0.03
N THR A 354 11.55 -24.03 1.08
CA THR A 354 10.98 -22.69 1.20
C THR A 354 11.71 -21.77 0.22
N SER A 355 11.12 -21.54 -0.95
CA SER A 355 11.59 -20.52 -1.89
C SER A 355 11.41 -19.15 -1.25
N GLN A 356 12.53 -18.54 -0.87
CA GLN A 356 12.61 -17.16 -0.42
C GLN A 356 12.04 -16.22 -1.49
N GLU A 357 11.00 -15.47 -1.11
CA GLU A 357 10.50 -14.27 -1.80
C GLU A 357 11.53 -13.13 -1.69
N THR A 358 12.73 -13.31 -2.23
CA THR A 358 13.74 -12.26 -2.36
C THR A 358 13.96 -11.93 -3.83
N GLU A 359 12.88 -11.59 -4.55
CA GLU A 359 13.01 -10.71 -5.71
C GLU A 359 12.77 -9.29 -5.21
N THR A 360 13.88 -8.56 -5.05
CA THR A 360 13.91 -7.12 -4.76
C THR A 360 13.11 -6.37 -5.82
N SER A 361 11.82 -6.15 -5.55
CA SER A 361 10.95 -5.33 -6.40
C SER A 361 11.50 -3.91 -6.46
N GLU A 362 12.19 -3.61 -7.56
CA GLU A 362 12.71 -2.30 -7.96
C GLU A 362 11.68 -1.19 -7.67
N VAL A 363 12.11 -0.16 -6.93
CA VAL A 363 11.29 1.03 -6.64
C VAL A 363 11.28 1.89 -7.90
N LEU A 364 10.12 2.01 -8.56
CA LEU A 364 9.98 2.81 -9.78
C LEU A 364 10.03 4.31 -9.46
N MET A 365 9.45 4.71 -8.33
CA MET A 365 9.37 6.09 -7.87
C MET A 365 9.14 6.13 -6.36
N SER A 366 9.74 7.11 -5.67
CA SER A 366 9.47 7.42 -4.26
C SER A 366 9.16 8.91 -4.13
N VAL A 367 8.01 9.26 -3.54
CA VAL A 367 7.54 10.66 -3.43
C VAL A 367 7.02 10.95 -2.02
N GLN A 368 7.32 12.13 -1.49
CA GLN A 368 6.76 12.62 -0.24
C GLN A 368 5.26 12.89 -0.37
N CYS A 369 4.47 12.39 0.57
CA CYS A 369 3.03 12.56 0.58
C CYS A 369 2.46 12.51 2.00
N VAL A 370 1.25 13.00 2.15
CA VAL A 370 0.46 12.92 3.38
C VAL A 370 -0.70 11.96 3.16
N LEU A 371 -0.72 10.88 3.92
CA LEU A 371 -1.85 9.96 4.00
C LEU A 371 -2.95 10.58 4.86
N VAL A 372 -4.06 10.97 4.21
CA VAL A 372 -5.21 11.59 4.86
C VAL A 372 -6.21 10.50 5.26
N THR A 373 -6.57 10.47 6.54
CA THR A 373 -7.64 9.60 7.04
C THR A 373 -8.56 10.42 7.95
N PRO A 374 -9.80 9.97 8.22
CA PRO A 374 -10.72 10.73 9.06
C PRO A 374 -10.18 10.99 10.48
N LYS A 375 -9.41 10.03 11.02
CA LYS A 375 -8.87 10.10 12.38
C LYS A 375 -7.60 10.94 12.49
N ARG A 376 -6.77 10.94 11.44
CA ARG A 376 -5.41 11.50 11.47
C ARG A 376 -4.83 11.70 10.09
N LYS A 377 -3.82 12.56 10.02
CA LYS A 377 -2.98 12.80 8.85
C LYS A 377 -1.56 12.32 9.16
N LEU A 378 -0.99 11.48 8.30
CA LEU A 378 0.35 10.92 8.47
C LEU A 378 1.23 11.38 7.32
N ALA A 379 2.30 12.12 7.63
CA ALA A 379 3.31 12.54 6.67
C ALA A 379 4.31 11.39 6.46
N GLY A 380 4.69 11.14 5.22
CA GLY A 380 5.60 10.06 4.87
C GLY A 380 6.00 10.00 3.40
N ASN A 381 6.54 8.87 2.97
CA ASN A 381 6.96 8.61 1.60
C ASN A 381 6.15 7.46 0.98
N LEU A 382 5.67 7.65 -0.25
CA LEU A 382 5.04 6.61 -1.07
C LEU A 382 6.04 6.09 -2.11
N ALA A 383 6.39 4.81 -2.01
CA ALA A 383 7.14 4.08 -3.01
C ALA A 383 6.20 3.27 -3.92
N VAL A 384 6.26 3.54 -5.22
CA VAL A 384 5.55 2.77 -6.26
C VAL A 384 6.47 1.65 -6.75
N LYS A 385 6.10 0.39 -6.50
CA LYS A 385 6.81 -0.80 -7.00
C LYS A 385 5.94 -1.54 -8.02
N LYS A 386 6.52 -2.51 -8.74
CA LYS A 386 5.82 -3.29 -9.78
C LYS A 386 4.59 -4.04 -9.27
N ASN A 387 4.67 -4.63 -8.06
CA ASN A 387 3.62 -5.51 -7.53
C ASN A 387 2.76 -4.84 -6.44
N PHE A 388 3.31 -3.88 -5.70
CA PHE A 388 2.62 -3.23 -4.58
C PHE A 388 3.03 -1.75 -4.44
N LEU A 389 2.13 -0.95 -3.85
CA LEU A 389 2.40 0.39 -3.36
C LEU A 389 2.82 0.29 -1.90
N HIS A 390 3.90 0.97 -1.49
CA HIS A 390 4.39 0.97 -0.11
C HIS A 390 4.43 2.39 0.43
N PHE A 391 3.68 2.66 1.50
CA PHE A 391 3.73 3.94 2.21
C PHE A 391 4.47 3.77 3.54
N PHE A 392 5.44 4.64 3.76
CA PHE A 392 6.21 4.78 4.99
C PHE A 392 5.83 6.07 5.70
N GLY A 393 5.16 5.98 6.84
CA GLY A 393 4.83 7.13 7.69
C GLY A 393 5.96 7.48 8.65
N GLU A 394 6.25 8.77 8.76
CA GLU A 394 7.37 9.32 9.54
C GLU A 394 6.90 10.05 10.80
N PHE A 395 5.90 10.93 10.67
CA PHE A 395 5.37 11.73 11.78
C PHE A 395 3.88 12.06 11.59
N LEU A 396 3.23 12.37 12.71
CA LEU A 396 1.84 12.80 12.73
C LEU A 396 1.73 14.29 12.35
N VAL A 397 0.78 14.63 11.50
CA VAL A 397 0.52 16.02 11.11
C VAL A 397 -0.57 16.60 12.00
N GLU A 398 -0.25 17.69 12.69
CA GLU A 398 -1.23 18.49 13.45
C GLU A 398 -1.94 19.49 12.52
N GLY A 399 -3.23 19.74 12.78
CA GLY A 399 -4.04 20.73 12.05
C GLY A 399 -4.43 20.35 10.62
N THR A 400 -4.51 21.35 9.74
CA THR A 400 -4.94 21.21 8.36
C THR A 400 -3.92 20.52 7.48
N GLY A 401 -2.64 20.53 7.84
CA GLY A 401 -1.62 19.78 7.12
C GLY A 401 -1.44 20.22 5.66
N GLY A 402 -1.53 21.53 5.42
CA GLY A 402 -1.36 22.16 4.12
C GLY A 402 0.09 22.14 3.62
N SER A 403 0.49 23.15 2.85
CA SER A 403 1.82 23.15 2.21
C SER A 403 2.99 23.24 3.21
N SER A 404 2.74 23.74 4.42
CA SER A 404 3.72 23.84 5.51
C SER A 404 4.30 22.49 5.94
N VAL A 405 3.54 21.40 5.82
CA VAL A 405 3.99 20.04 6.19
C VAL A 405 5.19 19.60 5.37
N PHE A 406 5.22 19.95 4.08
CA PHE A 406 6.30 19.57 3.17
C PHE A 406 7.61 20.30 3.48
N LYS A 407 7.56 21.45 4.17
CA LYS A 407 8.76 22.14 4.68
C LYS A 407 9.37 21.42 5.88
N ASN A 408 8.55 20.76 6.71
CA ASN A 408 9.03 20.05 7.90
C ASN A 408 9.85 18.80 7.56
N PHE A 409 9.62 18.16 6.41
CA PHE A 409 10.52 17.11 5.92
C PHE A 409 11.95 17.64 5.70
N GLN A 410 12.11 18.88 5.22
CA GLN A 410 13.43 19.49 5.05
C GLN A 410 14.09 19.84 6.38
N ALA A 411 13.31 20.20 7.41
CA ALA A 411 13.82 20.45 8.76
C ALA A 411 14.27 19.15 9.47
N SER A 412 13.53 18.05 9.28
CA SER A 412 13.92 16.72 9.76
C SER A 412 15.27 16.28 9.18
N ILE A 413 15.46 16.44 7.86
CA ILE A 413 16.73 16.13 7.18
C ILE A 413 17.90 16.96 7.74
N LYS A 414 17.67 18.24 8.04
CA LYS A 414 18.69 19.11 8.68
C LYS A 414 18.97 18.73 10.13
N SER A 415 17.97 18.24 10.88
CA SER A 415 18.16 17.78 12.26
C SER A 415 18.97 16.48 12.35
N ASP A 416 18.81 15.57 11.37
CA ASP A 416 19.62 14.35 11.26
C ASP A 416 21.04 14.67 10.76
N ALA A 417 21.21 15.63 9.83
CA ALA A 417 22.52 16.12 9.43
C ALA A 417 23.29 16.79 10.59
N ASN A 418 22.61 17.56 11.44
CA ASN A 418 23.22 18.16 12.63
C ASN A 418 23.54 17.15 13.73
N LYS A 419 22.79 16.04 13.85
CA LYS A 419 23.15 14.91 14.74
C LYS A 419 24.40 14.19 14.25
N LEU A 420 24.56 14.03 12.93
CA LEU A 420 25.80 13.51 12.33
C LEU A 420 26.98 14.47 12.55
N GLU A 421 26.82 15.78 12.38
CA GLU A 421 27.88 16.76 12.68
C GLU A 421 28.26 16.83 14.17
N GLN A 422 27.31 16.60 15.09
CA GLN A 422 27.61 16.52 16.53
C GLN A 422 28.30 15.21 16.95
N GLN A 423 28.06 14.10 16.24
CA GLN A 423 28.83 12.86 16.45
C GLN A 423 30.26 12.93 15.89
N HIS A 424 30.51 13.75 14.87
CA HIS A 424 31.87 13.98 14.35
C HIS A 424 32.73 14.91 15.22
N LYS A 425 32.19 15.54 16.26
CA LYS A 425 32.95 16.41 17.20
C LYS A 425 33.29 15.76 18.55
N SER A 426 32.92 14.51 18.79
CA SER A 426 33.21 13.80 20.05
C SER A 426 33.96 12.49 19.84
N LEU A 427 35.14 12.53 19.20
CA LEU A 427 36.10 11.42 19.22
C LEU A 427 37.51 11.93 18.88
N ASN A 428 38.06 12.76 19.75
CA ASN A 428 39.51 12.98 19.86
C ASN A 428 39.93 12.58 21.27
N TRP A 429 40.63 11.44 21.38
CA TRP A 429 41.33 11.02 22.60
C TRP A 429 42.51 11.97 22.88
N PRO A 430 42.77 12.35 24.15
CA PRO A 430 44.09 12.80 24.56
C PRO A 430 44.81 11.71 25.37
N ILE A 431 46.06 11.44 24.98
CA ILE A 431 47.02 10.64 25.73
C ILE A 431 47.72 11.57 26.75
N HIS A 432 47.58 11.20 28.03
CA HIS A 432 48.48 11.37 29.18
C HIS A 432 48.64 12.71 29.97
N VAL A 433 48.36 12.56 31.28
CA VAL A 433 49.17 12.93 32.48
C VAL A 433 48.86 14.22 33.29
N ASN A 434 48.43 13.96 34.54
CA ASN A 434 48.61 14.64 35.84
C ASN A 434 48.54 16.18 35.98
N PHE A 435 47.59 16.67 36.80
CA PHE A 435 47.77 17.24 38.17
C PHE A 435 46.52 18.06 38.58
N SER A 436 46.16 17.98 39.87
CA SER A 436 45.18 18.81 40.62
C SER A 436 45.72 20.23 40.94
N PRO A 437 45.02 21.11 41.70
CA PRO A 437 43.62 21.54 41.75
C PRO A 437 43.47 23.11 41.72
N GLU A 438 42.25 23.63 41.93
CA GLU A 438 41.87 24.97 42.49
C GLU A 438 41.12 26.00 41.61
N LYS A 439 39.92 26.36 42.12
CA LYS A 439 39.25 27.68 42.23
C LYS A 439 39.40 28.73 41.11
N VAL A 440 38.27 29.33 40.69
CA VAL A 440 37.81 30.68 41.12
C VAL A 440 36.52 31.08 40.36
N ILE A 441 35.67 31.80 41.08
CA ILE A 441 34.35 32.38 40.77
C ILE A 441 34.47 33.70 39.98
N SER A 442 33.54 33.96 39.05
CA SER A 442 32.94 35.29 38.75
C SER A 442 31.89 35.11 37.64
N VAL A 443 30.58 35.11 37.90
CA VAL A 443 29.68 36.28 38.04
C VAL A 443 30.01 37.41 37.07
N ASP A 444 29.21 37.56 36.01
CA ASP A 444 28.46 38.81 35.82
C ASP A 444 27.25 38.66 34.90
N ASN A 445 26.13 39.20 35.40
CA ASN A 445 24.84 39.29 34.76
C ASN A 445 24.82 40.46 33.77
N THR A 446 24.25 40.26 32.57
CA THR A 446 23.46 41.32 31.93
C THR A 446 22.26 40.73 31.20
N VAL A 447 21.13 41.39 31.44
CA VAL A 447 19.76 41.04 31.09
C VAL A 447 19.50 41.29 29.60
N SER A 448 18.92 40.30 28.90
CA SER A 448 18.07 40.54 27.72
C SER A 448 16.86 39.60 27.76
N ALA A 449 15.71 40.20 27.46
CA ALA A 449 14.39 39.68 27.74
C ALA A 449 13.97 38.51 26.85
N ASN A 450 13.16 37.64 27.44
CA ASN A 450 12.49 36.47 26.87
C ASN A 450 11.74 36.76 25.55
N GLU A 451 12.13 36.07 24.48
CA GLU A 451 11.20 35.58 23.46
C GLU A 451 11.17 34.05 23.53
N ASN A 452 10.16 33.51 24.20
CA ASN A 452 9.88 32.07 24.24
C ASN A 452 9.25 31.61 22.93
N VAL A 453 10.06 31.30 21.92
CA VAL A 453 9.62 30.47 20.78
C VAL A 453 9.68 29.01 21.23
N GLN A 454 8.53 28.45 21.63
CA GLN A 454 8.37 27.02 21.86
C GLN A 454 8.59 26.24 20.56
N GLN A 455 9.77 25.63 20.39
CA GLN A 455 9.97 24.57 19.41
C GLN A 455 9.12 23.34 19.79
N ARG A 456 7.95 23.19 19.14
CA ARG A 456 7.09 22.01 19.29
C ARG A 456 7.80 20.78 18.68
N GLN A 457 8.21 19.84 19.52
CA GLN A 457 8.76 18.55 19.08
C GLN A 457 7.68 17.73 18.34
N LEU A 458 7.96 17.34 17.09
CA LEU A 458 7.11 16.46 16.29
C LEU A 458 7.17 15.02 16.84
N LYS A 459 6.02 14.43 17.15
CA LYS A 459 5.95 13.01 17.57
C LYS A 459 6.25 12.10 16.36
N HIS A 460 7.44 11.50 16.34
CA HIS A 460 7.81 10.51 15.34
C HIS A 460 6.97 9.24 15.48
N VAL A 461 6.35 8.79 14.39
CA VAL A 461 5.51 7.59 14.35
C VAL A 461 5.90 6.79 13.12
N ARG A 462 6.67 5.72 13.30
CA ARG A 462 7.00 4.77 12.22
C ARG A 462 5.80 3.87 11.96
N ARG A 463 5.19 3.96 10.77
CA ARG A 463 4.10 3.07 10.33
C ARG A 463 4.23 2.72 8.87
N HIS A 464 4.11 1.43 8.55
CA HIS A 464 4.18 0.93 7.18
C HIS A 464 2.80 0.49 6.68
N LYS A 465 2.51 0.73 5.41
CA LYS A 465 1.30 0.23 4.73
C LYS A 465 1.61 -0.24 3.32
N ARG A 466 1.04 -1.37 2.92
CA ARG A 466 1.18 -1.93 1.58
C ARG A 466 -0.18 -2.16 0.93
N TRP A 467 -0.27 -1.90 -0.37
CA TRP A 467 -1.46 -2.17 -1.19
C TRP A 467 -1.06 -2.86 -2.48
N SER A 468 -1.77 -3.93 -2.85
CA SER A 468 -1.49 -4.67 -4.06
C SER A 468 -1.94 -3.88 -5.30
N VAL A 469 -1.11 -3.87 -6.33
CA VAL A 469 -1.37 -3.10 -7.56
C VAL A 469 -2.46 -3.74 -8.43
N ASP A 470 -2.60 -5.07 -8.41
CA ASP A 470 -3.61 -5.82 -9.18
C ASP A 470 -5.05 -5.49 -8.76
N LYS A 471 -5.25 -5.17 -7.47
CA LYS A 471 -6.56 -4.83 -6.90
C LYS A 471 -7.00 -3.40 -7.16
N ILE A 472 -6.17 -2.55 -7.77
CA ILE A 472 -6.54 -1.15 -8.05
C ILE A 472 -7.61 -1.11 -9.16
N LYS A 473 -8.78 -0.54 -8.81
CA LYS A 473 -9.95 -0.36 -9.68
C LYS A 473 -9.95 1.00 -10.36
N ALA A 474 -9.60 2.07 -9.65
CA ALA A 474 -9.55 3.42 -10.20
C ALA A 474 -8.59 4.31 -9.42
N VAL A 475 -7.99 5.29 -10.10
CA VAL A 475 -7.18 6.34 -9.48
C VAL A 475 -7.75 7.69 -9.91
N HIS A 476 -8.32 8.42 -8.97
CA HIS A 476 -8.95 9.72 -9.20
C HIS A 476 -8.02 10.85 -8.83
N TRP A 477 -7.91 11.84 -9.71
CA TRP A 477 -7.27 13.10 -9.39
C TRP A 477 -8.26 14.00 -8.66
N THR A 478 -7.91 14.43 -7.45
CA THR A 478 -8.83 15.17 -6.57
C THR A 478 -8.14 16.36 -5.90
N ARG A 479 -8.90 17.08 -5.09
CA ARG A 479 -8.47 18.30 -4.42
C ARG A 479 -8.23 18.05 -2.94
N TYR A 480 -7.30 18.79 -2.37
CA TYR A 480 -7.10 18.92 -0.92
C TYR A 480 -6.96 20.39 -0.59
N LEU A 481 -7.79 20.90 0.33
CA LEU A 481 -7.90 22.33 0.63
C LEU A 481 -8.07 23.17 -0.66
N LEU A 482 -8.99 22.74 -1.54
CA LEU A 482 -9.28 23.34 -2.84
C LEU A 482 -8.14 23.35 -3.89
N ARG A 483 -6.98 22.72 -3.62
CA ARG A 483 -5.86 22.57 -4.58
C ARG A 483 -5.82 21.18 -5.20
N TYR A 484 -5.49 21.04 -6.49
CA TYR A 484 -5.37 19.74 -7.19
C TYR A 484 -4.06 18.98 -6.86
N SER A 485 -3.73 18.89 -5.58
CA SER A 485 -2.51 18.25 -5.08
C SER A 485 -2.75 16.82 -4.57
N ALA A 486 -3.93 16.24 -4.75
CA ALA A 486 -4.27 14.94 -4.15
C ALA A 486 -4.74 13.89 -5.16
N ILE A 487 -4.60 12.62 -4.79
CA ILE A 487 -5.18 11.47 -5.49
C ILE A 487 -5.97 10.59 -4.53
N GLU A 488 -7.02 9.95 -5.03
CA GLU A 488 -7.77 8.92 -4.31
C GLU A 488 -7.77 7.60 -5.10
N ILE A 489 -7.29 6.53 -4.45
CA ILE A 489 -7.12 5.21 -5.03
C ILE A 489 -8.26 4.30 -4.53
N PHE A 490 -8.99 3.69 -5.47
CA PHE A 490 -10.10 2.78 -5.22
C PHE A 490 -9.71 1.36 -5.59
N PHE A 491 -10.12 0.40 -4.77
CA PHE A 491 -9.80 -1.01 -4.97
C PHE A 491 -11.03 -1.83 -5.38
N SER A 492 -10.81 -2.99 -6.00
CA SER A 492 -11.86 -3.94 -6.38
C SER A 492 -12.23 -4.91 -5.24
N ASP A 493 -11.44 -4.94 -4.18
CA ASP A 493 -11.54 -5.89 -3.07
C ASP A 493 -12.26 -5.32 -1.83
N SER A 494 -13.18 -4.36 -2.01
CA SER A 494 -13.94 -3.72 -0.91
C SER A 494 -13.08 -3.04 0.17
N VAL A 495 -11.75 -2.94 -0.02
CA VAL A 495 -10.84 -2.19 0.84
C VAL A 495 -11.15 -0.70 0.73
N ALA A 496 -11.13 -0.04 1.88
CA ALA A 496 -11.37 1.39 1.96
C ALA A 496 -10.46 2.17 1.00
N PRO A 497 -11.00 3.14 0.22
CA PRO A 497 -10.19 3.98 -0.64
C PRO A 497 -9.06 4.67 0.12
N VAL A 498 -7.95 4.93 -0.56
CA VAL A 498 -6.77 5.58 0.03
C VAL A 498 -6.64 6.98 -0.54
N PHE A 499 -6.56 7.99 0.35
CA PHE A 499 -6.42 9.39 -0.02
C PHE A 499 -5.02 9.91 0.31
N LEU A 500 -4.32 10.40 -0.70
CA LEU A 500 -2.94 10.89 -0.59
C LEU A 500 -2.86 12.33 -1.10
N ASN A 501 -2.31 13.23 -0.28
CA ASN A 501 -1.99 14.60 -0.66
C ASN A 501 -0.48 14.74 -0.93
N PHE A 502 -0.11 15.50 -1.96
CA PHE A 502 1.26 15.73 -2.40
C PHE A 502 1.64 17.21 -2.29
N ALA A 503 2.92 17.51 -2.45
CA ALA A 503 3.43 18.88 -2.38
C ALA A 503 2.96 19.73 -3.56
N SER A 504 2.87 19.16 -4.76
CA SER A 504 2.46 19.88 -5.96
C SER A 504 1.43 19.14 -6.81
N GLN A 505 0.74 19.91 -7.65
CA GLN A 505 -0.18 19.38 -8.67
C GLN A 505 0.54 18.46 -9.68
N LYS A 506 1.81 18.76 -9.98
CA LYS A 506 2.63 17.98 -10.92
C LYS A 506 2.92 16.60 -10.35
N ASP A 507 3.33 16.52 -9.09
CA ASP A 507 3.66 15.24 -8.43
C ASP A 507 2.44 14.33 -8.37
N ALA A 508 1.27 14.87 -7.98
CA ALA A 508 0.03 14.10 -7.92
C ALA A 508 -0.34 13.47 -9.28
N LYS A 509 -0.15 14.22 -10.37
CA LYS A 509 -0.45 13.76 -11.74
C LYS A 509 0.57 12.72 -12.22
N GLU A 510 1.85 12.93 -11.97
CA GLU A 510 2.92 12.00 -12.36
C GLU A 510 2.77 10.66 -11.62
N VAL A 511 2.61 10.69 -10.29
CA VAL A 511 2.40 9.50 -9.46
C VAL A 511 1.12 8.77 -9.86
N GLY A 512 0.01 9.49 -10.03
CA GLY A 512 -1.27 8.88 -10.40
C GLY A 512 -1.24 8.21 -11.78
N THR A 513 -0.57 8.83 -12.75
CA THR A 513 -0.38 8.24 -14.10
C THR A 513 0.53 7.02 -14.05
N LEU A 514 1.60 7.07 -13.25
CA LEU A 514 2.51 5.94 -13.07
C LEU A 514 1.80 4.73 -12.46
N ILE A 515 1.01 4.92 -11.38
CA ILE A 515 0.26 3.83 -10.73
C ILE A 515 -0.66 3.12 -11.73
N VAL A 516 -1.39 3.89 -12.56
CA VAL A 516 -2.27 3.33 -13.58
C VAL A 516 -1.50 2.57 -14.66
N ALA A 517 -0.36 3.10 -15.11
CA ALA A 517 0.50 2.44 -16.08
C ALA A 517 1.06 1.12 -15.53
N THR A 518 1.60 1.14 -14.31
CA THR A 518 2.14 -0.06 -13.63
C THR A 518 1.05 -1.12 -13.45
N ARG A 519 -0.15 -0.73 -13.04
CA ARG A 519 -1.28 -1.67 -12.91
C ARG A 519 -1.68 -2.30 -14.23
N ASN A 520 -1.81 -1.49 -15.27
CA ASN A 520 -2.20 -2.00 -16.59
C ASN A 520 -1.12 -2.89 -17.20
N GLU A 521 0.16 -2.57 -16.99
CA GLU A 521 1.28 -3.43 -17.41
C GLU A 521 1.34 -4.73 -16.61
N PHE A 522 1.05 -4.69 -15.31
CA PHE A 522 1.00 -5.87 -14.45
C PHE A 522 -0.07 -6.88 -14.90
N LEU A 523 -1.28 -6.41 -15.20
CA LEU A 523 -2.39 -7.28 -15.63
C LEU A 523 -2.36 -7.64 -17.12
N PHE A 524 -1.85 -6.74 -17.97
CA PHE A 524 -1.79 -6.93 -19.42
C PHE A 524 -0.36 -6.71 -19.96
N PRO A 525 0.59 -7.64 -19.71
CA PRO A 525 1.92 -7.56 -20.28
C PRO A 525 1.86 -7.54 -21.82
N LYS A 526 2.76 -6.76 -22.44
CA LYS A 526 2.83 -6.63 -23.90
C LYS A 526 3.00 -8.01 -24.57
N GLY A 527 1.97 -8.49 -25.26
CA GLY A 527 1.96 -9.79 -25.97
C GLY A 527 0.65 -10.57 -25.92
N ILE A 528 -0.28 -10.24 -25.01
CA ILE A 528 -1.57 -10.92 -24.88
C ILE A 528 -2.67 -9.96 -25.38
N SER A 529 -2.95 -9.96 -26.67
CA SER A 529 -4.10 -9.26 -27.24
C SER A 529 -5.28 -10.22 -27.35
N LYS A 530 -6.33 -10.02 -26.55
CA LYS A 530 -7.72 -10.23 -27.02
C LYS A 530 -8.83 -9.63 -26.15
N ASP A 531 -8.63 -9.34 -24.86
CA ASP A 531 -9.66 -8.65 -24.06
C ASP A 531 -9.11 -7.41 -23.31
N LYS A 532 -9.45 -6.23 -23.82
CA LYS A 532 -9.17 -4.94 -23.15
C LYS A 532 -10.27 -4.55 -22.15
N SER A 533 -11.16 -5.47 -21.75
CA SER A 533 -12.35 -5.18 -20.94
C SER A 533 -12.05 -4.79 -19.48
N GLY A 534 -10.78 -4.68 -19.08
CA GLY A 534 -10.37 -4.31 -17.73
C GLY A 534 -9.29 -3.23 -17.64
N THR A 535 -8.91 -2.55 -18.73
CA THR A 535 -7.91 -1.45 -18.68
C THR A 535 -8.50 -0.22 -18.01
N ILE A 536 -7.78 0.35 -17.05
CA ILE A 536 -8.21 1.57 -16.33
C ILE A 536 -7.44 2.79 -16.86
N SER A 537 -8.04 3.97 -16.79
CA SER A 537 -7.39 5.25 -17.10
C SER A 537 -7.26 6.11 -15.85
N PHE A 538 -6.21 6.93 -15.77
CA PHE A 538 -6.11 7.96 -14.74
C PHE A 538 -7.27 8.94 -14.90
N VAL A 539 -8.08 9.11 -13.85
CA VAL A 539 -9.31 9.91 -13.93
C VAL A 539 -8.97 11.36 -13.65
N ASP A 540 -8.65 12.08 -14.72
CA ASP A 540 -8.53 13.53 -14.72
C ASP A 540 -9.89 14.22 -14.92
N ARG A 541 -9.91 15.54 -15.01
CA ARG A 541 -11.14 16.33 -15.19
C ARG A 541 -11.92 15.95 -16.47
N HIS A 542 -11.23 15.61 -17.56
CA HIS A 542 -11.87 15.27 -18.83
C HIS A 542 -12.49 13.87 -18.78
N VAL A 543 -11.76 12.91 -18.21
CA VAL A 543 -12.26 11.55 -17.99
C VAL A 543 -13.42 11.55 -17.01
N ALA A 544 -13.32 12.31 -15.91
CA ALA A 544 -14.39 12.46 -14.93
C ALA A 544 -15.66 13.02 -15.58
N LEU A 545 -15.56 14.03 -16.44
CA LEU A 545 -16.71 14.59 -17.17
C LEU A 545 -17.34 13.55 -18.10
N ARG A 546 -16.54 12.76 -18.83
CA ARG A 546 -17.05 11.66 -19.68
C ARG A 546 -17.78 10.60 -18.84
N MET A 547 -17.21 10.21 -17.71
CA MET A 547 -17.84 9.26 -16.78
C MET A 547 -19.16 9.83 -16.23
N ALA A 548 -19.20 11.11 -15.88
CA ALA A 548 -20.40 11.79 -15.43
C ALA A 548 -21.48 11.84 -16.53
N GLU A 549 -21.11 12.02 -17.79
CA GLU A 549 -22.04 11.97 -18.93
C GLU A 549 -22.63 10.57 -19.16
N ILE A 550 -21.82 9.50 -19.04
CA ILE A 550 -22.28 8.12 -19.12
C ILE A 550 -23.24 7.79 -17.97
N ALA A 551 -22.89 8.20 -16.75
CA ALA A 551 -23.74 8.03 -15.57
C ALA A 551 -25.05 8.82 -15.70
N ARG A 552 -25.00 10.06 -16.23
CA ARG A 552 -26.17 10.89 -16.50
C ARG A 552 -27.13 10.21 -17.48
N GLU A 553 -26.60 9.57 -18.51
CA GLU A 553 -27.43 8.87 -19.49
C GLU A 553 -28.07 7.61 -18.91
N SER A 554 -27.28 6.81 -18.17
CA SER A 554 -27.76 5.62 -17.46
C SER A 554 -28.85 5.99 -16.44
N TRP A 555 -28.67 7.07 -15.69
CA TRP A 555 -29.67 7.61 -14.76
C TRP A 555 -30.94 8.07 -15.47
N ARG A 556 -30.79 8.74 -16.62
CA ARG A 556 -31.91 9.19 -17.44
C ARG A 556 -32.75 8.02 -17.96
N ARG A 557 -32.10 6.91 -18.32
CA ARG A 557 -32.76 5.65 -18.73
C ARG A 557 -33.28 4.81 -17.56
N ARG A 558 -33.04 5.24 -16.31
CA ARG A 558 -33.33 4.50 -15.07
C ARG A 558 -32.58 3.17 -14.91
N ASP A 559 -31.42 3.04 -15.56
CA ASP A 559 -30.51 1.90 -15.37
C ASP A 559 -29.91 1.91 -13.95
N ILE A 560 -29.69 3.11 -13.40
CA ILE A 560 -29.23 3.36 -12.02
C ILE A 560 -30.21 4.23 -11.24
N THR A 561 -30.24 4.04 -9.92
CA THR A 561 -31.07 4.75 -8.93
C THR A 561 -30.64 6.21 -8.71
N ASN A 562 -31.49 7.02 -8.09
CA ASN A 562 -31.13 8.40 -7.72
C ASN A 562 -29.95 8.40 -6.73
N PHE A 563 -29.96 7.51 -5.74
CA PHE A 563 -28.88 7.37 -4.78
C PHE A 563 -27.53 7.05 -5.43
N GLU A 564 -27.48 6.03 -6.30
CA GLU A 564 -26.25 5.65 -7.01
C GLU A 564 -25.72 6.82 -7.85
N TYR A 565 -26.63 7.53 -8.53
CA TYR A 565 -26.24 8.67 -9.34
C TYR A 565 -25.64 9.80 -8.50
N LEU A 566 -26.24 10.13 -7.35
CA LEU A 566 -25.71 11.11 -6.42
C LEU A 566 -24.36 10.71 -5.84
N MET A 567 -24.15 9.42 -5.53
CA MET A 567 -22.84 8.93 -5.06
C MET A 567 -21.76 9.03 -6.14
N ILE A 568 -22.10 8.72 -7.40
CA ILE A 568 -21.18 8.88 -8.54
C ILE A 568 -20.82 10.35 -8.72
N LEU A 569 -21.80 11.26 -8.72
CA LEU A 569 -21.54 12.70 -8.86
C LEU A 569 -20.69 13.25 -7.72
N ASN A 570 -20.95 12.85 -6.46
CA ASN A 570 -20.12 13.23 -5.32
C ASN A 570 -18.67 12.77 -5.51
N THR A 571 -18.47 11.51 -5.90
CA THR A 571 -17.12 10.95 -6.13
C THR A 571 -16.38 11.69 -7.24
N LEU A 572 -17.04 11.92 -8.38
CA LEU A 572 -16.45 12.66 -9.51
C LEU A 572 -16.25 14.16 -9.22
N ALA A 573 -16.97 14.71 -8.24
CA ALA A 573 -16.78 16.06 -7.74
C ALA A 573 -15.67 16.18 -6.67
N GLY A 574 -14.90 15.12 -6.45
CA GLY A 574 -13.80 15.05 -5.49
C GLY A 574 -14.21 14.83 -4.04
N ARG A 575 -15.47 14.46 -3.76
CA ARG A 575 -15.93 14.19 -2.39
C ARG A 575 -15.50 12.81 -1.90
N SER A 576 -15.03 12.76 -0.65
CA SER A 576 -14.44 11.55 -0.06
C SER A 576 -14.88 11.32 1.38
N TYR A 577 -14.94 10.06 1.79
CA TYR A 577 -15.10 9.67 3.20
C TYR A 577 -13.81 9.80 4.01
N ASN A 578 -12.65 9.86 3.36
CA ASN A 578 -11.35 9.98 4.03
C ASN A 578 -11.08 11.39 4.55
N ASP A 579 -11.62 12.40 3.87
CA ASP A 579 -11.50 13.81 4.21
C ASP A 579 -12.87 14.39 4.59
N LEU A 580 -13.09 14.57 5.90
CA LEU A 580 -14.35 15.06 6.45
C LEU A 580 -14.69 16.50 6.00
N THR A 581 -13.71 17.27 5.54
CA THR A 581 -13.93 18.64 5.06
C THR A 581 -14.59 18.69 3.68
N GLN A 582 -14.56 17.57 2.95
CA GLN A 582 -15.18 17.38 1.64
C GLN A 582 -16.02 16.10 1.58
N TYR A 583 -16.83 15.90 2.62
CA TYR A 583 -17.74 14.77 2.72
C TYR A 583 -18.81 14.79 1.61
N PRO A 584 -19.31 13.63 1.15
CA PRO A 584 -20.42 13.56 0.21
C PRO A 584 -21.68 14.28 0.71
N VAL A 585 -22.40 14.94 -0.21
CA VAL A 585 -23.57 15.79 0.09
C VAL A 585 -24.81 15.25 -0.61
N PHE A 586 -25.92 15.19 0.12
CA PHE A 586 -27.24 14.78 -0.34
C PHE A 586 -28.28 15.86 -0.01
N PRO A 587 -29.36 16.00 -0.81
CA PRO A 587 -30.41 16.97 -0.51
C PRO A 587 -31.25 16.52 0.69
N TRP A 588 -31.74 17.48 1.46
CA TRP A 588 -33.02 17.29 2.16
C TRP A 588 -34.12 16.96 1.14
N VAL A 589 -34.80 15.83 1.32
CA VAL A 589 -35.87 15.38 0.40
C VAL A 589 -37.25 15.66 0.99
N LEU A 590 -37.49 15.23 2.22
CA LEU A 590 -38.75 15.44 2.92
C LEU A 590 -38.79 16.82 3.59
N ALA A 591 -39.97 17.41 3.63
CA ALA A 591 -40.29 18.63 4.37
C ALA A 591 -41.22 18.36 5.57
N ASP A 592 -41.99 17.27 5.53
CA ASP A 592 -42.90 16.87 6.59
C ASP A 592 -42.26 15.88 7.58
N TYR A 593 -42.02 16.36 8.79
CA TYR A 593 -41.50 15.59 9.91
C TYR A 593 -42.44 15.58 11.13
N SER A 594 -43.67 16.07 10.96
CA SER A 594 -44.65 16.25 12.05
C SER A 594 -45.87 15.33 11.89
N SER A 595 -46.22 14.94 10.67
CA SER A 595 -47.38 14.07 10.41
C SER A 595 -47.21 12.63 10.91
N GLU A 596 -48.31 11.96 11.20
CA GLU A 596 -48.34 10.54 11.59
C GLU A 596 -48.08 9.58 10.42
N ASP A 597 -48.43 9.97 9.19
CA ASP A 597 -48.20 9.17 7.99
C ASP A 597 -47.66 10.07 6.86
N LEU A 598 -46.79 9.50 6.02
CA LEU A 598 -46.24 10.17 4.84
C LEU A 598 -46.99 9.76 3.58
N ASP A 599 -47.62 10.74 2.92
CA ASP A 599 -48.17 10.57 1.58
C ASP A 599 -47.22 11.13 0.51
N PHE A 600 -46.69 10.23 -0.33
CA PHE A 600 -45.80 10.58 -1.43
C PHE A 600 -46.51 11.14 -2.67
N ASN A 601 -47.85 11.16 -2.69
CA ASN A 601 -48.61 11.82 -3.76
C ASN A 601 -48.75 13.33 -3.53
N LYS A 602 -48.58 13.79 -2.29
CA LYS A 602 -48.70 15.20 -1.92
C LYS A 602 -47.37 15.93 -2.10
N ALA A 603 -47.36 16.95 -2.96
CA ALA A 603 -46.15 17.74 -3.23
C ALA A 603 -45.60 18.46 -1.97
N LEU A 604 -46.46 18.84 -1.02
CA LEU A 604 -46.06 19.51 0.24
C LEU A 604 -45.25 18.61 1.18
N THR A 605 -45.29 17.28 0.98
CA THR A 605 -44.46 16.32 1.73
C THR A 605 -42.98 16.49 1.40
N PHE A 606 -42.68 17.00 0.19
CA PHE A 606 -41.33 17.13 -0.32
C PHE A 606 -40.84 18.57 -0.22
N ARG A 607 -39.53 18.70 -0.07
CA ARG A 607 -38.82 19.97 -0.24
C ARG A 607 -38.90 20.42 -1.70
N ASP A 608 -38.97 21.73 -1.91
CA ASP A 608 -38.63 22.35 -3.20
C ASP A 608 -37.12 22.17 -3.53
N LEU A 609 -36.82 21.23 -4.43
CA LEU A 609 -35.47 20.93 -4.90
C LEU A 609 -34.92 21.98 -5.88
N THR A 610 -35.72 22.96 -6.29
CA THR A 610 -35.26 24.05 -7.18
C THR A 610 -34.48 25.14 -6.45
N LYS A 611 -34.59 25.17 -5.12
CA LYS A 611 -34.02 26.19 -4.25
C LYS A 611 -33.00 25.61 -3.26
N PRO A 612 -31.95 26.36 -2.89
CA PRO A 612 -31.07 26.01 -1.78
C PRO A 612 -31.80 26.14 -0.43
N VAL A 613 -31.27 25.52 0.63
CA VAL A 613 -31.86 25.50 1.99
C VAL A 613 -32.21 26.91 2.45
N GLY A 614 -31.29 27.86 2.29
CA GLY A 614 -31.44 29.24 2.73
C GLY A 614 -32.60 30.00 2.08
N ALA A 615 -33.05 29.58 0.90
CA ALA A 615 -34.13 30.21 0.14
C ALA A 615 -35.49 29.49 0.25
N LEU A 616 -35.60 28.46 1.10
CA LEU A 616 -36.85 27.74 1.33
C LEU A 616 -37.89 28.58 2.09
N ASP A 617 -37.45 29.30 3.12
CA ASP A 617 -38.29 30.22 3.89
C ASP A 617 -38.16 31.65 3.35
N VAL A 618 -39.29 32.27 3.04
CA VAL A 618 -39.33 33.59 2.37
C VAL A 618 -38.87 34.71 3.30
N LYS A 619 -39.29 34.68 4.57
CA LYS A 619 -38.93 35.73 5.56
C LYS A 619 -37.44 35.71 5.87
N ARG A 620 -36.87 34.51 6.01
CA ARG A 620 -35.43 34.36 6.21
C ARG A 620 -34.65 34.75 4.96
N PHE A 621 -35.19 34.48 3.78
CA PHE A 621 -34.53 34.83 2.53
C PHE A 621 -34.34 36.34 2.37
N GLU A 622 -35.29 37.17 2.81
CA GLU A 622 -35.14 38.64 2.83
C GLU A 622 -33.87 39.09 3.59
N VAL A 623 -33.57 38.45 4.72
CA VAL A 623 -32.35 38.73 5.50
C VAL A 623 -31.07 38.39 4.72
N PHE A 624 -31.08 37.30 3.97
CA PHE A 624 -29.95 36.93 3.12
C PHE A 624 -29.81 37.87 1.92
N GLU A 625 -30.93 38.31 1.36
CA GLU A 625 -30.94 39.27 0.25
C GLU A 625 -30.41 40.64 0.69
N ASP A 626 -30.84 41.13 1.84
CA ASP A 626 -30.33 42.36 2.44
C ASP A 626 -28.83 42.28 2.68
N ARG A 627 -28.34 41.17 3.25
CA ARG A 627 -26.89 40.92 3.42
C ARG A 627 -26.14 40.96 2.09
N TYR A 628 -26.67 40.29 1.06
CA TYR A 628 -26.05 40.27 -0.26
C TYR A 628 -25.95 41.68 -0.85
N ARG A 629 -26.99 42.51 -0.69
CA ARG A 629 -27.02 43.89 -1.18
C ARG A 629 -26.14 44.84 -0.37
N SER A 630 -26.04 44.64 0.95
CA SER A 630 -25.29 45.52 1.86
C SER A 630 -23.81 45.20 1.96
N PHE A 631 -23.38 43.98 1.59
CA PHE A 631 -21.99 43.57 1.72
C PHE A 631 -21.12 44.22 0.64
N SER A 632 -20.13 45.00 1.10
CA SER A 632 -19.08 45.58 0.27
C SER A 632 -17.74 45.41 0.96
N ASP A 633 -16.86 44.59 0.39
CA ASP A 633 -15.51 44.37 0.91
C ASP A 633 -14.48 45.02 -0.06
N PRO A 634 -13.64 45.95 0.43
CA PRO A 634 -12.64 46.63 -0.39
C PRO A 634 -11.48 45.73 -0.84
N ASP A 635 -11.23 44.60 -0.19
CA ASP A 635 -10.10 43.70 -0.49
C ASP A 635 -10.44 42.66 -1.60
N ILE A 636 -11.70 42.60 -2.04
CA ILE A 636 -12.14 41.68 -3.11
C ILE A 636 -11.95 42.34 -4.48
N PRO A 637 -11.27 41.69 -5.45
CA PRO A 637 -11.07 42.25 -6.79
C PRO A 637 -12.40 42.59 -7.48
N SER A 638 -12.55 43.86 -7.88
CA SER A 638 -13.74 44.41 -8.53
C SER A 638 -14.06 43.82 -9.92
N SER A 639 -13.19 42.94 -10.44
CA SER A 639 -13.26 42.36 -11.79
C SER A 639 -14.16 41.10 -11.91
N SER A 640 -14.59 40.49 -10.81
CA SER A 640 -15.50 39.33 -10.83
C SER A 640 -16.80 39.60 -10.09
N ILE A 641 -17.90 39.75 -10.84
CA ILE A 641 -19.26 39.91 -10.27
C ILE A 641 -19.68 38.73 -9.38
N THR A 642 -18.97 37.60 -9.47
CA THR A 642 -19.27 36.37 -8.72
C THR A 642 -18.80 36.45 -7.26
N TRP A 643 -17.79 37.26 -6.94
CA TRP A 643 -17.15 37.29 -5.61
C TRP A 643 -17.48 38.52 -4.78
N ARG A 644 -18.21 39.48 -5.36
CA ARG A 644 -18.47 40.80 -4.77
C ARG A 644 -19.35 40.75 -3.52
N SER A 645 -20.26 39.77 -3.43
CA SER A 645 -21.23 39.62 -2.35
C SER A 645 -21.64 38.15 -2.21
N PHE A 646 -22.13 37.75 -1.04
CA PHE A 646 -22.60 36.39 -0.77
C PHE A 646 -23.91 36.39 0.04
N TYR A 647 -24.72 35.34 -0.13
CA TYR A 647 -25.92 35.13 0.68
C TYR A 647 -25.56 34.42 1.99
N TYR A 648 -24.76 33.35 1.90
CA TYR A 648 -24.48 32.44 3.01
C TYR A 648 -23.01 32.50 3.46
N GLY A 649 -22.77 32.90 4.72
CA GLY A 649 -21.45 32.82 5.35
C GLY A 649 -21.11 31.41 5.86
N SER A 650 -22.13 30.58 6.07
CA SER A 650 -22.00 29.16 6.43
C SER A 650 -22.24 28.29 5.20
N HIS A 651 -21.53 27.16 5.11
CA HIS A 651 -21.65 26.23 4.01
C HIS A 651 -22.59 25.06 4.36
N TYR A 652 -23.21 24.44 3.35
CA TYR A 652 -24.12 23.30 3.54
C TYR A 652 -23.43 21.98 3.90
N SER A 653 -22.11 21.91 3.79
CA SER A 653 -21.28 20.75 4.12
C SER A 653 -19.96 21.19 4.74
N SER A 654 -19.67 20.70 5.94
CA SER A 654 -18.43 20.96 6.65
C SER A 654 -18.14 19.81 7.63
N MET A 655 -16.91 19.73 8.12
CA MET A 655 -16.53 18.70 9.10
C MET A 655 -17.42 18.75 10.35
N GLY A 656 -17.77 19.95 10.83
CA GLY A 656 -18.66 20.12 11.97
C GLY A 656 -20.06 19.53 11.74
N ILE A 657 -20.60 19.65 10.52
CA ILE A 657 -21.90 19.09 10.15
C ILE A 657 -21.87 17.56 10.15
N VAL A 658 -20.80 16.97 9.61
CA VAL A 658 -20.63 15.51 9.56
C VAL A 658 -20.52 14.93 10.97
N LEU A 659 -19.70 15.57 11.82
CA LEU A 659 -19.53 15.16 13.22
C LEU A 659 -20.81 15.38 14.05
N TYR A 660 -21.60 16.40 13.72
CA TYR A 660 -22.91 16.62 14.32
C TYR A 660 -23.87 15.46 14.02
N TYR A 661 -24.00 15.05 12.75
CA TYR A 661 -24.88 13.93 12.39
C TYR A 661 -24.38 12.58 12.92
N LEU A 662 -23.08 12.29 12.79
CA LEU A 662 -22.51 10.97 13.08
C LEU A 662 -22.01 10.81 14.52
N LEU A 663 -22.36 11.75 15.42
CA LEU A 663 -21.91 11.79 16.81
C LEU A 663 -21.98 10.45 17.56
N ARG A 664 -23.01 9.64 17.28
CA ARG A 664 -23.29 8.36 17.96
C ARG A 664 -22.51 7.16 17.41
N LEU A 665 -21.64 7.37 16.42
CA LEU A 665 -20.81 6.33 15.82
C LEU A 665 -19.32 6.60 16.01
N GLU A 666 -18.56 5.58 16.44
CA GLU A 666 -17.10 5.62 16.38
C GLU A 666 -16.62 5.42 14.93
N PRO A 667 -15.63 6.20 14.44
CA PRO A 667 -14.72 7.09 15.18
C PRO A 667 -15.17 8.56 15.31
N PHE A 668 -16.37 8.91 14.88
CA PHE A 668 -16.84 10.30 14.86
C PHE A 668 -17.10 10.86 16.25
N THR A 669 -17.51 10.01 17.21
CA THR A 669 -17.62 10.38 18.63
C THR A 669 -16.30 10.91 19.18
N SER A 670 -15.21 10.13 19.04
CA SER A 670 -13.85 10.57 19.40
C SER A 670 -13.41 11.83 18.67
N LEU A 671 -13.73 11.97 17.38
CA LEU A 671 -13.37 13.15 16.59
C LEU A 671 -14.12 14.42 17.04
N HIS A 672 -15.40 14.28 17.38
CA HIS A 672 -16.20 15.38 17.92
C HIS A 672 -15.62 15.87 19.25
N ARG A 673 -15.25 14.95 20.16
CA ARG A 673 -14.58 15.31 21.42
C ARG A 673 -13.28 16.05 21.19
N ASN A 674 -12.46 15.57 20.26
CA ASN A 674 -11.18 16.22 19.94
C ASN A 674 -11.38 17.65 19.41
N LEU A 675 -12.42 17.86 18.59
CA LEU A 675 -12.76 19.20 18.08
C LEU A 675 -13.20 20.15 19.22
N GLN A 676 -13.85 19.62 20.26
CA GLN A 676 -14.40 20.39 21.38
C GLN A 676 -13.51 20.38 22.64
N GLY A 677 -12.20 20.13 22.49
CA GLY A 677 -11.24 20.20 23.62
C GLY A 677 -11.33 19.03 24.60
N GLY A 678 -11.79 17.86 24.16
CA GLY A 678 -11.80 16.61 24.92
C GLY A 678 -13.13 16.27 25.62
N LYS A 679 -14.14 17.15 25.54
CA LYS A 679 -15.49 16.95 26.10
C LYS A 679 -16.56 16.94 25.00
N PHE A 680 -17.78 16.50 25.32
CA PHE A 680 -18.92 16.70 24.42
C PHE A 680 -19.37 18.16 24.46
N ASP A 681 -20.00 18.61 23.37
CA ASP A 681 -20.65 19.92 23.35
C ASP A 681 -21.89 19.95 24.28
N HIS A 682 -22.45 21.13 24.52
CA HIS A 682 -23.68 21.30 25.29
C HIS A 682 -24.82 20.46 24.70
N ALA A 683 -25.56 19.74 25.54
CA ALA A 683 -26.57 18.76 25.11
C ALA A 683 -27.61 19.35 24.14
N ASP A 684 -28.08 20.57 24.36
CA ASP A 684 -29.05 21.26 23.48
C ASP A 684 -28.50 21.61 22.09
N ARG A 685 -27.18 21.69 21.92
CA ARG A 685 -26.51 21.93 20.63
C ARG A 685 -26.18 20.64 19.88
N LEU A 686 -26.25 19.48 20.55
CA LEU A 686 -26.01 18.19 19.93
C LEU A 686 -27.21 17.78 19.05
N PHE A 687 -26.95 16.80 18.18
CA PHE A 687 -27.99 16.28 17.29
C PHE A 687 -29.02 15.49 18.08
N GLN A 688 -30.20 16.09 18.29
CA GLN A 688 -31.23 15.55 19.17
C GLN A 688 -32.53 15.12 18.48
N SER A 689 -32.93 15.78 17.38
CA SER A 689 -34.22 15.53 16.73
C SER A 689 -34.15 15.87 15.25
N ILE A 690 -34.71 15.02 14.40
CA ILE A 690 -34.78 15.25 12.94
C ILE A 690 -35.61 16.50 12.62
N GLU A 691 -36.80 16.59 13.20
CA GLU A 691 -37.73 17.70 13.01
C GLU A 691 -37.12 19.01 13.52
N GLY A 692 -36.50 18.96 14.71
CA GLY A 692 -35.81 20.11 15.30
C GLY A 692 -34.66 20.61 14.42
N THR A 693 -33.84 19.70 13.88
CA THR A 693 -32.75 20.06 12.95
C THR A 693 -33.30 20.66 11.66
N TYR A 694 -34.33 20.07 11.05
CA TYR A 694 -34.93 20.61 9.83
C TYR A 694 -35.52 22.01 10.06
N ARG A 695 -36.24 22.22 11.18
CA ARG A 695 -36.78 23.52 11.56
C ARG A 695 -35.68 24.55 11.80
N ASN A 696 -34.57 24.17 12.44
CA ASN A 696 -33.40 25.03 12.62
C ASN A 696 -32.77 25.42 11.28
N CYS A 697 -32.68 24.49 10.34
CA CYS A 697 -32.27 24.76 8.95
C CYS A 697 -33.23 25.69 8.19
N LEU A 698 -34.42 26.01 8.72
CA LEU A 698 -35.37 26.97 8.15
C LEU A 698 -35.43 28.30 8.92
N SER A 699 -35.15 28.31 10.22
CA SER A 699 -35.25 29.51 11.08
C SER A 699 -33.93 30.21 11.32
N ASN A 700 -32.83 29.48 11.52
CA ASN A 700 -31.53 30.05 11.87
C ASN A 700 -30.80 30.55 10.61
N THR A 701 -30.20 31.75 10.68
CA THR A 701 -29.48 32.37 9.55
C THR A 701 -28.07 31.81 9.35
N SER A 702 -27.52 31.13 10.34
CA SER A 702 -26.22 30.44 10.26
C SER A 702 -26.36 28.96 9.85
N ASP A 703 -27.59 28.46 9.71
CA ASP A 703 -27.87 27.05 9.50
C ASP A 703 -28.48 26.80 8.11
N VAL A 704 -27.63 26.41 7.16
CA VAL A 704 -27.99 26.07 5.78
C VAL A 704 -27.55 24.65 5.42
N LYS A 705 -27.48 23.76 6.42
CA LYS A 705 -26.91 22.41 6.33
C LYS A 705 -27.75 21.51 5.41
N GLU A 706 -27.10 20.82 4.48
CA GLU A 706 -27.71 19.73 3.69
C GLU A 706 -27.46 18.37 4.37
N LEU A 707 -27.96 17.27 3.78
CA LEU A 707 -27.84 15.92 4.32
C LEU A 707 -26.56 15.21 3.88
N ILE A 708 -26.27 14.09 4.57
CA ILE A 708 -25.22 13.14 4.25
C ILE A 708 -25.83 11.82 3.73
N PRO A 709 -25.09 10.98 2.98
CA PRO A 709 -25.62 9.73 2.41
C PRO A 709 -26.23 8.77 3.43
N GLU A 710 -25.72 8.77 4.67
CA GLU A 710 -26.12 7.86 5.76
C GLU A 710 -27.62 7.94 6.07
N PHE A 711 -28.28 9.08 5.83
CA PHE A 711 -29.74 9.26 5.98
C PHE A 711 -30.58 8.35 5.06
N PHE A 712 -29.97 7.70 4.07
CA PHE A 712 -30.65 6.88 3.06
C PHE A 712 -30.24 5.40 3.09
N TYR A 713 -29.37 4.99 4.02
CA TYR A 713 -28.99 3.57 4.14
C TYR A 713 -28.54 3.12 5.53
N MET A 714 -28.23 4.01 6.49
CA MET A 714 -27.62 3.64 7.76
C MET A 714 -28.51 4.06 8.96
N PRO A 715 -29.21 3.14 9.63
CA PRO A 715 -30.02 3.49 10.81
C PRO A 715 -29.19 3.74 12.08
N GLU A 716 -27.99 3.19 12.19
CA GLU A 716 -27.25 3.12 13.45
C GLU A 716 -26.73 4.48 13.95
N PHE A 717 -26.60 5.49 13.08
CA PHE A 717 -26.18 6.83 13.53
C PHE A 717 -27.26 7.55 14.35
N LEU A 718 -28.50 7.07 14.33
CA LEU A 718 -29.63 7.61 15.09
C LEU A 718 -29.74 7.00 16.49
N VAL A 719 -29.06 5.88 16.74
CA VAL A 719 -29.17 5.09 17.97
C VAL A 719 -27.90 5.19 18.77
N ASN A 720 -28.01 5.45 20.07
CA ASN A 720 -26.90 5.45 21.02
C ASN A 720 -26.51 4.01 21.41
N SER A 721 -26.10 3.20 20.42
CA SER A 721 -25.81 1.77 20.59
C SER A 721 -24.66 1.49 21.57
N ASN A 722 -23.77 2.47 21.76
CA ASN A 722 -22.63 2.38 22.66
C ASN A 722 -22.89 2.97 24.05
N SER A 723 -24.12 3.42 24.34
CA SER A 723 -24.51 3.98 25.64
C SER A 723 -23.63 5.15 26.09
N TYR A 724 -23.36 6.11 25.19
CA TYR A 724 -22.62 7.32 25.53
C TYR A 724 -23.40 8.23 26.47
N HIS A 725 -22.68 8.88 27.39
CA HIS A 725 -23.24 9.96 28.21
C HIS A 725 -23.13 11.30 27.45
N LEU A 726 -24.18 11.66 26.71
CA LEU A 726 -24.22 12.86 25.87
C LEU A 726 -24.66 14.14 26.62
N GLY A 727 -24.85 14.06 27.93
CA GLY A 727 -25.30 15.17 28.78
C GLY A 727 -26.82 15.23 28.97
N VAL A 728 -27.26 16.23 29.72
CA VAL A 728 -28.66 16.47 30.08
C VAL A 728 -29.10 17.81 29.48
N LYS A 729 -30.28 17.82 28.86
CA LYS A 729 -30.87 19.03 28.26
C LYS A 729 -31.30 20.03 29.34
N GLN A 730 -31.59 21.26 28.93
CA GLN A 730 -32.19 22.26 29.83
C GLN A 730 -33.52 21.80 30.45
N ASP A 731 -34.26 20.95 29.73
CA ASP A 731 -35.53 20.37 30.18
C ASP A 731 -35.36 19.27 31.24
N GLY A 732 -34.12 18.93 31.62
CA GLY A 732 -33.81 17.88 32.60
C GLY A 732 -33.71 16.46 32.02
N GLU A 733 -34.09 16.26 30.76
CA GLU A 733 -34.03 14.96 30.08
C GLU A 733 -32.62 14.63 29.58
N PRO A 734 -32.10 13.41 29.84
CA PRO A 734 -30.81 12.97 29.31
C PRO A 734 -30.86 12.76 27.79
N LEU A 735 -29.79 13.13 27.09
CA LEU A 735 -29.72 12.94 25.65
C LEU A 735 -29.30 11.50 25.30
N GLY A 736 -30.19 10.76 24.64
CA GLY A 736 -29.96 9.40 24.15
C GLY A 736 -30.09 9.29 22.64
N ASP A 737 -31.01 8.44 22.20
CA ASP A 737 -31.38 8.25 20.79
C ASP A 737 -31.93 9.55 20.16
N VAL A 738 -31.80 9.68 18.84
CA VAL A 738 -32.34 10.82 18.11
C VAL A 738 -33.87 10.72 18.04
N CYS A 739 -34.56 11.79 18.39
CA CYS A 739 -36.02 11.85 18.27
C CYS A 739 -36.41 11.78 16.79
N LEU A 740 -37.19 10.74 16.46
CA LEU A 740 -37.67 10.48 15.10
C LEU A 740 -39.07 11.09 14.89
N PRO A 741 -39.44 11.37 13.62
CA PRO A 741 -40.79 11.80 13.27
C PRO A 741 -41.85 10.75 13.65
N PRO A 742 -43.12 11.15 13.90
CA PRO A 742 -44.19 10.23 14.26
C PRO A 742 -44.41 9.09 13.26
N TRP A 743 -44.33 9.40 11.96
CA TRP A 743 -44.45 8.41 10.88
C TRP A 743 -43.39 7.31 10.86
N ALA A 744 -42.27 7.50 11.57
CA ALA A 744 -41.24 6.47 11.73
C ALA A 744 -41.57 5.49 12.86
N LYS A 745 -42.63 5.72 13.64
CA LYS A 745 -43.13 4.83 14.73
C LYS A 745 -42.03 4.40 15.71
N GLY A 746 -41.05 5.27 15.96
CA GLY A 746 -39.90 4.99 16.81
C GLY A 746 -38.85 4.02 16.23
N SER A 747 -38.98 3.56 14.98
CA SER A 747 -37.99 2.70 14.31
C SER A 747 -37.03 3.51 13.42
N PRO A 748 -35.72 3.52 13.73
CA PRO A 748 -34.70 4.09 12.85
C PRO A 748 -34.67 3.44 11.47
N GLU A 749 -34.93 2.13 11.38
CA GLU A 749 -34.95 1.40 10.11
C GLU A 749 -36.09 1.85 9.22
N LEU A 750 -37.28 2.03 9.79
CA LEU A 750 -38.43 2.57 9.06
C LEU A 750 -38.14 4.00 8.59
N PHE A 751 -37.50 4.82 9.43
CA PHE A 751 -37.06 6.17 9.05
C PHE A 751 -36.16 6.16 7.80
N ILE A 752 -35.10 5.34 7.82
CA ILE A 752 -34.17 5.24 6.69
C ILE A 752 -34.85 4.69 5.44
N ASN A 753 -35.71 3.67 5.58
CA ASN A 753 -36.44 3.10 4.44
C ASN A 753 -37.34 4.15 3.79
N LYS A 754 -38.13 4.90 4.57
CA LYS A 754 -39.00 5.96 4.04
C LYS A 754 -38.21 7.10 3.39
N ASN A 755 -37.03 7.46 3.92
CA ASN A 755 -36.16 8.43 3.26
C ASN A 755 -35.63 7.91 1.93
N ARG A 756 -35.26 6.62 1.86
CA ARG A 756 -34.84 5.98 0.61
C ARG A 756 -35.97 5.92 -0.40
N ASP A 757 -37.17 5.52 0.01
CA ASP A 757 -38.37 5.51 -0.83
C ASP A 757 -38.71 6.92 -1.34
N ALA A 758 -38.61 7.93 -0.47
CA ALA A 758 -38.83 9.32 -0.85
C ALA A 758 -37.79 9.80 -1.88
N LEU A 759 -36.52 9.46 -1.72
CA LEU A 759 -35.45 9.77 -2.68
C LEU A 759 -35.68 9.11 -4.04
N GLU A 760 -36.16 7.86 -4.06
CA GLU A 760 -36.43 7.12 -5.29
C GLU A 760 -37.83 7.39 -5.88
N SER A 761 -38.65 8.19 -5.19
CA SER A 761 -40.00 8.56 -5.63
C SER A 761 -40.03 9.27 -6.99
N GLU A 762 -41.18 9.24 -7.66
CA GLU A 762 -41.36 9.88 -8.97
C GLU A 762 -41.26 11.41 -8.88
N TYR A 763 -41.71 12.00 -7.75
CA TYR A 763 -41.59 13.44 -7.50
C TYR A 763 -40.12 13.87 -7.50
N VAL A 764 -39.28 13.18 -6.72
CA VAL A 764 -37.84 13.48 -6.65
C VAL A 764 -37.16 13.18 -7.97
N SER A 765 -37.43 12.01 -8.58
CA SER A 765 -36.89 11.66 -9.90
C SER A 765 -37.17 12.73 -10.96
N SER A 766 -38.34 13.35 -10.91
CA SER A 766 -38.71 14.43 -11.82
C SER A 766 -38.02 15.77 -11.52
N ASN A 767 -37.60 16.05 -10.29
CA ASN A 767 -37.12 17.37 -9.86
C ASN A 767 -35.64 17.41 -9.42
N LEU A 768 -35.00 16.25 -9.18
CA LEU A 768 -33.64 16.15 -8.64
C LEU A 768 -32.57 16.85 -9.48
N HIS A 769 -32.77 16.88 -10.80
CA HIS A 769 -31.88 17.59 -11.74
C HIS A 769 -31.71 19.08 -11.40
N HIS A 770 -32.72 19.73 -10.80
CA HIS A 770 -32.61 21.11 -10.35
C HIS A 770 -31.68 21.29 -9.15
N TRP A 771 -31.69 20.35 -8.21
CA TRP A 771 -30.76 20.36 -7.08
C TRP A 771 -29.33 20.06 -7.55
N ILE A 772 -29.17 19.14 -8.51
CA ILE A 772 -27.89 18.88 -9.15
C ILE A 772 -27.35 20.13 -9.84
N ASP A 773 -28.22 20.94 -10.47
CA ASP A 773 -27.82 22.22 -11.07
C ASP A 773 -27.25 23.21 -10.03
N LEU A 774 -27.78 23.22 -8.80
CA LEU A 774 -27.30 24.06 -7.69
C LEU A 774 -25.94 23.59 -7.15
N VAL A 775 -25.76 22.28 -6.98
CA VAL A 775 -24.59 21.73 -6.26
C VAL A 775 -23.43 21.38 -7.20
N PHE A 776 -23.69 20.74 -8.35
CA PHE A 776 -22.67 20.25 -9.28
C PHE A 776 -22.76 20.91 -10.67
N GLY A 777 -23.82 21.65 -10.94
CA GLY A 777 -24.16 22.15 -12.27
C GLY A 777 -23.96 23.66 -12.44
N TYR A 778 -24.68 24.22 -13.43
CA TYR A 778 -24.45 25.58 -13.90
C TYR A 778 -24.92 26.68 -12.93
N LYS A 779 -25.78 26.36 -11.96
CA LYS A 779 -26.25 27.29 -10.91
C LYS A 779 -25.36 27.31 -9.67
N GLN A 780 -24.19 26.68 -9.71
CA GLN A 780 -23.21 26.73 -8.63
C GLN A 780 -22.47 28.08 -8.58
N ARG A 781 -22.23 28.72 -9.74
CA ARG A 781 -21.43 29.95 -9.87
C ARG A 781 -22.00 30.90 -10.93
N GLY A 782 -21.54 32.16 -10.90
CA GLY A 782 -21.87 33.19 -11.89
C GLY A 782 -23.30 33.72 -11.78
N LYS A 783 -23.78 34.39 -12.83
CA LYS A 783 -25.13 34.99 -12.87
C LYS A 783 -26.27 34.00 -12.53
N PRO A 784 -26.27 32.76 -13.06
CA PRO A 784 -27.32 31.79 -12.72
C PRO A 784 -27.38 31.42 -11.24
N ALA A 785 -26.25 31.47 -10.53
CA ALA A 785 -26.20 31.22 -9.10
C ALA A 785 -26.77 32.39 -8.29
N VAL A 786 -26.57 33.63 -8.74
CA VAL A 786 -27.18 34.83 -8.13
C VAL A 786 -28.71 34.79 -8.28
N GLU A 787 -29.21 34.47 -9.48
CA GLU A 787 -30.65 34.34 -9.77
C GLU A 787 -31.30 33.20 -8.96
N ALA A 788 -30.55 32.15 -8.64
CA ALA A 788 -31.00 31.02 -7.84
C ALA A 788 -30.71 31.16 -6.33
N ALA A 789 -30.23 32.33 -5.88
CA ALA A 789 -29.87 32.60 -4.49
C ALA A 789 -28.86 31.59 -3.89
N ASN A 790 -27.85 31.19 -4.67
CA ASN A 790 -26.94 30.08 -4.37
C ASN A 790 -25.46 30.50 -4.32
N ILE A 791 -25.18 31.65 -3.71
CA ILE A 791 -23.81 32.18 -3.54
C ILE A 791 -23.36 32.05 -2.08
N PHE A 792 -22.29 31.28 -1.87
CA PHE A 792 -21.63 31.09 -0.59
C PHE A 792 -20.43 32.03 -0.43
N TYR A 793 -19.81 32.02 0.73
CA TYR A 793 -18.58 32.78 0.97
C TYR A 793 -17.47 32.39 -0.02
N TYR A 794 -16.74 33.37 -0.54
CA TYR A 794 -15.84 33.18 -1.70
C TYR A 794 -14.73 32.15 -1.45
N LEU A 795 -14.19 32.06 -0.22
CA LEU A 795 -13.16 31.07 0.14
C LEU A 795 -13.62 29.61 0.05
N THR A 796 -14.94 29.36 -0.02
CA THR A 796 -15.45 28.00 -0.21
C THR A 796 -15.28 27.50 -1.64
N TYR A 797 -14.97 28.38 -2.60
CA TYR A 797 -14.88 28.06 -4.01
C TYR A 797 -13.44 27.87 -4.47
N GLU A 798 -13.22 26.80 -5.22
CA GLU A 798 -11.96 26.56 -5.96
C GLU A 798 -11.56 27.77 -6.82
N GLY A 799 -10.27 28.13 -6.74
CA GLY A 799 -9.65 29.20 -7.53
C GLY A 799 -9.93 30.62 -7.01
N ALA A 800 -10.55 30.76 -5.83
CA ALA A 800 -10.82 32.07 -5.24
C ALA A 800 -9.56 32.75 -4.67
N VAL A 801 -8.65 31.96 -4.09
CA VAL A 801 -7.34 32.42 -3.59
C VAL A 801 -6.28 31.42 -4.05
N ASP A 802 -5.16 31.94 -4.52
CA ASP A 802 -3.99 31.14 -4.87
C ASP A 802 -3.01 31.10 -3.69
N LEU A 803 -3.08 30.02 -2.90
CA LEU A 803 -2.26 29.81 -1.71
C LEU A 803 -0.76 29.67 -2.02
N ASP A 804 -0.41 29.32 -3.27
CA ASP A 804 0.96 29.05 -3.65
C ASP A 804 1.74 30.36 -3.91
N ILE A 805 1.03 31.43 -4.29
CA ILE A 805 1.60 32.77 -4.52
C ILE A 805 1.79 33.56 -3.21
N MET A 806 1.03 33.26 -2.16
CA MET A 806 1.04 34.05 -0.92
C MET A 806 2.40 34.01 -0.19
N GLU A 807 3.00 35.14 0.15
CA GLU A 807 4.29 35.16 0.86
C GLU A 807 4.12 34.98 2.38
N ASP A 808 3.07 35.57 2.97
CA ASP A 808 2.81 35.50 4.41
C ASP A 808 2.30 34.12 4.85
N GLU A 809 3.09 33.45 5.70
CA GLU A 809 2.77 32.12 6.24
C GLU A 809 1.61 32.16 7.25
N LEU A 810 1.47 33.22 8.03
CA LEU A 810 0.40 33.32 9.03
C LEU A 810 -0.95 33.47 8.34
N GLN A 811 -1.03 34.38 7.36
CA GLN A 811 -2.22 34.58 6.55
C GLN A 811 -2.57 33.31 5.75
N ARG A 812 -1.56 32.62 5.17
CA ARG A 812 -1.78 31.35 4.47
C ARG A 812 -2.39 30.30 5.41
N SER A 813 -1.81 30.09 6.60
CA SER A 813 -2.32 29.12 7.58
C SER A 813 -3.74 29.45 8.02
N ALA A 814 -4.05 30.73 8.26
CA ALA A 814 -5.39 31.17 8.63
C ALA A 814 -6.42 30.89 7.53
N ILE A 815 -6.08 31.12 6.25
CA ILE A 815 -6.96 30.79 5.12
C ILE A 815 -7.11 29.27 4.96
N GLU A 816 -6.04 28.49 5.10
CA GLU A 816 -6.11 27.02 5.07
C GLU A 816 -7.06 26.48 6.16
N ASP A 817 -6.98 27.00 7.38
CA ASP A 817 -7.86 26.65 8.49
C ASP A 817 -9.31 27.09 8.25
N GLN A 818 -9.51 28.25 7.63
CA GLN A 818 -10.84 28.72 7.25
C GLN A 818 -11.48 27.81 6.19
N ILE A 819 -10.73 27.44 5.15
CA ILE A 819 -11.18 26.52 4.09
C ILE A 819 -11.54 25.14 4.68
N ALA A 820 -10.73 24.63 5.59
CA ALA A 820 -10.95 23.32 6.21
C ALA A 820 -12.20 23.29 7.10
N ASN A 821 -12.41 24.32 7.91
CA ASN A 821 -13.45 24.32 8.95
C ASN A 821 -14.81 24.85 8.45
N PHE A 822 -14.83 25.81 7.52
CA PHE A 822 -16.05 26.50 7.10
C PHE A 822 -16.67 25.96 5.80
N GLY A 823 -16.12 24.87 5.26
CA GLY A 823 -16.71 24.08 4.18
C GLY A 823 -16.15 24.39 2.79
N GLN A 824 -16.21 23.38 1.93
CA GLN A 824 -15.66 23.44 0.57
C GLN A 824 -16.76 23.12 -0.44
N THR A 825 -16.91 23.93 -1.49
CA THR A 825 -17.87 23.69 -2.58
C THR A 825 -17.36 22.55 -3.50
N PRO A 826 -18.22 21.60 -3.96
CA PRO A 826 -17.79 20.51 -4.84
C PRO A 826 -17.27 21.03 -6.19
N ILE A 827 -16.52 20.21 -6.94
CA ILE A 827 -16.13 20.56 -8.31
C ILE A 827 -17.39 20.77 -9.15
N GLN A 828 -17.45 21.88 -9.89
CA GLN A 828 -18.49 22.08 -10.90
C GLN A 828 -18.25 21.12 -12.08
N ILE A 829 -19.09 20.09 -12.19
CA ILE A 829 -19.01 19.07 -13.24
C ILE A 829 -19.70 19.59 -14.51
N PHE A 830 -20.94 20.06 -14.39
CA PHE A 830 -21.76 20.47 -15.54
C PHE A 830 -21.84 21.98 -15.66
N ARG A 831 -21.61 22.49 -16.88
CA ARG A 831 -21.77 23.92 -17.21
C ARG A 831 -23.07 24.23 -17.96
N LYS A 832 -23.84 23.20 -18.31
CA LYS A 832 -25.15 23.30 -18.96
C LYS A 832 -26.22 22.81 -18.00
N LYS A 833 -27.47 23.20 -18.26
CA LYS A 833 -28.65 22.75 -17.51
C LYS A 833 -28.73 21.22 -17.50
N HIS A 834 -28.92 20.65 -16.32
CA HIS A 834 -29.05 19.22 -16.16
C HIS A 834 -30.37 18.72 -16.76
N PRO A 835 -30.38 17.62 -17.54
CA PRO A 835 -31.62 17.06 -18.06
C PRO A 835 -32.46 16.42 -16.95
N ARG A 836 -33.79 16.43 -17.13
CA ARG A 836 -34.74 15.69 -16.29
C ARG A 836 -34.54 14.18 -16.49
N ARG A 837 -34.82 13.38 -15.44
CA ARG A 837 -34.84 11.91 -15.53
C ARG A 837 -35.95 11.44 -16.48
N GLY A 838 -35.72 10.39 -17.26
CA GLY A 838 -36.71 9.86 -18.19
C GLY A 838 -37.93 9.24 -17.48
N PRO A 839 -39.06 9.07 -18.20
CA PRO A 839 -40.23 8.36 -17.66
C PRO A 839 -39.91 6.90 -17.32
N PRO A 840 -40.69 6.24 -16.44
CA PRO A 840 -40.51 4.82 -16.15
C PRO A 840 -40.68 4.00 -17.43
N ILE A 841 -39.73 3.10 -17.72
CA ILE A 841 -39.80 2.20 -18.88
C ILE A 841 -40.59 0.96 -18.42
N PRO A 842 -41.80 0.68 -18.94
CA PRO A 842 -42.68 -0.38 -18.41
C PRO A 842 -42.16 -1.82 -18.54
N ILE A 843 -41.05 -2.03 -19.26
CA ILE A 843 -40.55 -3.36 -19.66
C ILE A 843 -39.32 -3.77 -18.84
N ALA A 844 -38.64 -2.83 -18.18
CA ALA A 844 -37.48 -3.13 -17.34
C ALA A 844 -37.93 -3.31 -15.88
N ARG A 845 -37.92 -4.54 -15.35
CA ARG A 845 -38.22 -4.90 -13.94
C ARG A 845 -39.70 -5.03 -13.58
N PRO A 846 -40.41 -6.06 -14.08
CA PRO A 846 -41.82 -6.29 -13.80
C PRO A 846 -42.13 -6.47 -12.32
N LEU A 847 -41.26 -7.09 -11.53
CA LEU A 847 -41.50 -7.33 -10.12
C LEU A 847 -41.63 -6.03 -9.33
N TYR A 848 -40.84 -5.02 -9.70
CA TYR A 848 -40.83 -3.71 -9.06
C TYR A 848 -41.98 -2.81 -9.54
N PHE A 849 -42.23 -2.73 -10.85
CA PHE A 849 -43.20 -1.77 -11.40
C PHE A 849 -44.61 -2.30 -11.61
N ALA A 850 -44.76 -3.59 -11.90
CA ALA A 850 -46.03 -4.21 -12.24
C ALA A 850 -46.05 -5.71 -11.90
N PRO A 851 -45.97 -6.08 -10.60
CA PRO A 851 -45.96 -7.50 -10.20
C PRO A 851 -47.20 -8.24 -10.71
N ASP A 852 -48.35 -7.57 -10.81
CA ASP A 852 -49.59 -8.14 -11.36
C ASP A 852 -49.51 -8.57 -12.84
N SER A 853 -48.50 -8.08 -13.58
CA SER A 853 -48.31 -8.44 -14.99
C SER A 853 -47.68 -9.82 -15.20
N ILE A 854 -47.09 -10.41 -14.15
CA ILE A 854 -46.42 -11.71 -14.20
C ILE A 854 -47.46 -12.84 -14.06
N ASN A 855 -47.55 -13.72 -15.06
CA ASN A 855 -48.45 -14.87 -15.06
C ASN A 855 -47.71 -16.15 -15.48
N LEU A 856 -48.30 -17.32 -15.18
CA LEU A 856 -47.78 -18.61 -15.65
C LEU A 856 -47.92 -18.69 -17.17
N SER A 857 -46.81 -18.54 -17.89
CA SER A 857 -46.80 -18.44 -19.35
C SER A 857 -46.58 -19.80 -20.03
N SER A 858 -45.74 -20.66 -19.45
CA SER A 858 -45.48 -21.99 -20.01
C SER A 858 -45.13 -23.03 -18.94
N THR A 859 -45.37 -24.30 -19.28
CA THR A 859 -45.02 -25.47 -18.45
C THR A 859 -44.29 -26.48 -19.31
N VAL A 860 -43.02 -26.76 -18.98
CA VAL A 860 -42.20 -27.77 -19.64
C VAL A 860 -42.27 -29.05 -18.82
N SER A 861 -42.92 -30.09 -19.35
CA SER A 861 -43.07 -31.37 -18.66
C SER A 861 -41.79 -32.22 -18.77
N SER A 862 -41.51 -33.04 -17.76
CA SER A 862 -40.37 -33.96 -17.81
C SER A 862 -40.55 -35.02 -18.90
N THR A 863 -39.47 -35.31 -19.62
CA THR A 863 -39.38 -36.43 -20.57
C THR A 863 -38.81 -37.70 -19.94
N SER A 864 -38.45 -37.70 -18.64
CA SER A 864 -37.88 -38.85 -17.95
C SER A 864 -38.95 -39.80 -17.41
N HIS A 865 -38.78 -41.11 -17.64
CA HIS A 865 -39.59 -42.16 -17.02
C HIS A 865 -38.70 -43.07 -16.17
N PRO A 866 -38.89 -43.16 -14.83
CA PRO A 866 -39.91 -42.46 -14.02
C PRO A 866 -39.65 -40.94 -13.90
N PRO A 867 -40.70 -40.14 -13.60
CA PRO A 867 -40.55 -38.71 -13.34
C PRO A 867 -39.64 -38.50 -12.13
N SER A 868 -38.64 -37.63 -12.28
CA SER A 868 -37.65 -37.30 -11.26
C SER A 868 -37.79 -35.83 -10.89
N ALA A 869 -37.82 -35.52 -9.59
CA ALA A 869 -37.97 -34.15 -9.11
C ALA A 869 -36.84 -33.25 -9.62
N VAL A 870 -37.16 -32.01 -9.99
CA VAL A 870 -36.13 -31.00 -10.33
C VAL A 870 -35.58 -30.45 -9.03
N LEU A 871 -34.30 -30.68 -8.73
CA LEU A 871 -33.68 -30.24 -7.46
C LEU A 871 -33.02 -28.86 -7.56
N TYR A 872 -32.54 -28.48 -8.74
CA TYR A 872 -31.86 -27.21 -8.96
C TYR A 872 -32.22 -26.62 -10.32
N VAL A 873 -32.51 -25.32 -10.31
CA VAL A 873 -32.74 -24.49 -11.50
C VAL A 873 -31.96 -23.21 -11.27
N SER A 874 -31.16 -22.80 -12.24
CA SER A 874 -30.49 -21.50 -12.21
C SER A 874 -30.27 -20.97 -13.63
N THR A 875 -30.24 -19.65 -13.76
CA THR A 875 -29.99 -18.97 -15.05
C THR A 875 -28.56 -18.45 -15.11
N LEU A 876 -27.88 -18.74 -16.21
CA LEU A 876 -26.54 -18.27 -16.51
C LEU A 876 -26.52 -17.66 -17.92
N ASP A 877 -26.31 -16.35 -18.01
CA ASP A 877 -26.39 -15.58 -19.25
C ASP A 877 -27.72 -15.83 -20.01
N SER A 878 -27.68 -16.62 -21.09
CA SER A 878 -28.83 -17.03 -21.89
C SER A 878 -29.14 -18.53 -21.78
N ASN A 879 -28.65 -19.19 -20.74
CA ASN A 879 -28.83 -20.62 -20.49
C ASN A 879 -29.55 -20.86 -19.15
N ILE A 880 -30.35 -21.92 -19.09
CA ILE A 880 -30.94 -22.49 -17.88
C ILE A 880 -30.22 -23.80 -17.60
N VAL A 881 -29.71 -23.94 -16.38
CA VAL A 881 -29.11 -25.17 -15.88
C VAL A 881 -30.13 -25.87 -14.99
N LEU A 882 -30.40 -27.15 -15.28
CA LEU A 882 -31.32 -28.00 -14.53
C LEU A 882 -30.59 -29.24 -14.01
N VAL A 883 -30.84 -29.58 -12.75
CA VAL A 883 -30.39 -30.85 -12.15
C VAL A 883 -31.60 -31.56 -11.53
N ASN A 884 -31.81 -32.82 -11.90
CA ASN A 884 -32.87 -33.66 -11.32
C ASN A 884 -32.37 -34.52 -10.14
N GLN A 885 -33.29 -35.16 -9.43
CA GLN A 885 -32.99 -36.05 -8.31
C GLN A 885 -32.15 -37.27 -8.69
N GLY A 886 -32.19 -37.68 -9.96
CA GLY A 886 -31.30 -38.70 -10.52
C GLY A 886 -29.88 -38.20 -10.83
N LEU A 887 -29.52 -36.98 -10.39
CA LEU A 887 -28.28 -36.27 -10.71
C LEU A 887 -28.03 -36.19 -12.22
N THR A 888 -29.07 -35.88 -13.00
CA THR A 888 -28.94 -35.63 -14.44
C THR A 888 -28.91 -34.14 -14.68
N LEU A 889 -27.82 -33.66 -15.29
CA LEU A 889 -27.61 -32.29 -15.73
C LEU A 889 -28.20 -32.09 -17.13
N SER A 890 -28.99 -31.04 -17.32
CA SER A 890 -29.39 -30.56 -18.65
C SER A 890 -29.26 -29.03 -18.72
N VAL A 891 -28.72 -28.52 -19.84
CA VAL A 891 -28.55 -27.09 -20.10
C VAL A 891 -29.43 -26.71 -21.28
N LYS A 892 -30.34 -25.76 -21.09
CA LYS A 892 -31.33 -25.31 -22.09
C LYS A 892 -31.16 -23.83 -22.39
N MET A 893 -31.54 -23.38 -23.58
CA MET A 893 -31.54 -21.94 -23.88
C MET A 893 -32.68 -21.21 -23.15
N TRP A 894 -32.39 -20.05 -22.55
CA TRP A 894 -33.38 -19.08 -22.08
C TRP A 894 -33.69 -18.09 -23.18
N LEU A 895 -34.93 -18.10 -23.69
CA LEU A 895 -35.37 -17.19 -24.75
C LEU A 895 -35.96 -15.92 -24.13
N THR A 896 -35.39 -14.77 -24.46
CA THR A 896 -35.82 -13.45 -23.97
C THR A 896 -36.14 -12.48 -25.10
N THR A 897 -36.85 -11.40 -24.77
CA THR A 897 -37.15 -10.33 -25.73
C THR A 897 -35.91 -9.55 -26.19
N GLN A 898 -34.80 -9.62 -25.44
CA GLN A 898 -33.56 -8.87 -25.75
C GLN A 898 -32.67 -9.56 -26.81
N LEU A 899 -32.81 -10.87 -27.04
CA LEU A 899 -31.98 -11.60 -28.01
C LEU A 899 -32.23 -11.20 -29.48
N GLN A 900 -33.26 -10.40 -29.79
CA GLN A 900 -33.60 -10.02 -31.17
C GLN A 900 -32.81 -8.82 -31.73
N SER A 901 -32.02 -8.09 -30.92
CA SER A 901 -31.31 -6.89 -31.41
C SER A 901 -29.93 -7.14 -32.06
N GLY A 902 -29.48 -8.39 -32.24
CA GLY A 902 -28.09 -8.61 -32.70
C GLY A 902 -27.69 -9.98 -33.25
N GLY A 903 -28.60 -10.77 -33.84
CA GLY A 903 -28.26 -12.09 -34.39
C GLY A 903 -28.78 -12.32 -35.81
N ASN A 904 -27.90 -12.75 -36.72
CA ASN A 904 -28.22 -13.07 -38.11
C ASN A 904 -29.28 -14.19 -38.23
N PHE A 905 -30.21 -13.98 -39.15
CA PHE A 905 -31.30 -14.88 -39.54
C PHE A 905 -30.84 -16.33 -39.78
N THR A 906 -31.50 -17.29 -39.12
CA THR A 906 -31.64 -18.66 -39.64
C THR A 906 -33.12 -18.99 -39.77
N PHE A 907 -33.49 -19.44 -40.96
CA PHE A 907 -34.86 -19.74 -41.37
C PHE A 907 -35.43 -20.90 -40.54
N SER A 908 -36.27 -20.60 -39.55
CA SER A 908 -37.35 -21.49 -39.14
C SER A 908 -38.60 -20.64 -38.89
N SER A 909 -39.70 -21.09 -39.48
CA SER A 909 -40.97 -20.39 -39.64
C SER A 909 -41.72 -20.22 -38.31
N PHE A 910 -42.13 -18.98 -38.03
CA PHE A 910 -43.09 -18.54 -37.00
C PHE A 910 -42.81 -19.05 -35.57
N GLN A 911 -41.95 -18.37 -34.82
CA GLN A 911 -42.02 -18.35 -33.35
C GLN A 911 -42.40 -16.95 -32.87
N GLU A 912 -43.56 -16.87 -32.23
CA GLU A 912 -44.09 -15.68 -31.58
C GLU A 912 -43.15 -15.20 -30.45
N PRO A 913 -43.11 -13.89 -30.15
CA PRO A 913 -42.21 -13.32 -29.14
C PRO A 913 -42.69 -13.69 -27.74
N LEU A 914 -42.24 -14.82 -27.20
CA LEU A 914 -42.51 -15.26 -25.84
C LEU A 914 -41.21 -15.52 -25.08
N PHE A 915 -41.23 -15.24 -23.77
CA PHE A 915 -40.30 -15.82 -22.82
C PHE A 915 -40.52 -17.34 -22.82
N GLY A 916 -39.45 -18.12 -22.98
CA GLY A 916 -39.57 -19.56 -23.14
C GLY A 916 -38.26 -20.32 -22.97
N VAL A 917 -38.38 -21.65 -22.89
CA VAL A 917 -37.25 -22.56 -22.79
C VAL A 917 -36.98 -23.15 -24.18
N GLY A 918 -35.82 -22.83 -24.75
CA GLY A 918 -35.38 -23.30 -26.06
C GLY A 918 -34.83 -24.74 -26.04
N TYR A 919 -34.16 -25.11 -27.13
CA TYR A 919 -33.58 -26.45 -27.28
C TYR A 919 -32.48 -26.74 -26.24
N ASP A 920 -32.26 -28.02 -25.98
CA ASP A 920 -31.19 -28.49 -25.11
C ASP A 920 -29.83 -28.17 -25.77
N VAL A 921 -29.04 -27.28 -25.15
CA VAL A 921 -27.67 -26.94 -25.58
C VAL A 921 -26.75 -28.14 -25.39
N LEU A 922 -27.04 -28.94 -24.37
CA LEU A 922 -26.37 -30.21 -24.07
C LEU A 922 -27.37 -31.32 -23.82
N SER A 923 -27.08 -32.50 -24.35
CA SER A 923 -27.83 -33.70 -24.01
C SER A 923 -27.77 -33.98 -22.51
N ALA A 924 -28.88 -34.45 -21.95
CA ALA A 924 -28.97 -34.79 -20.54
C ALA A 924 -27.88 -35.81 -20.15
N ARG A 925 -27.07 -35.50 -19.14
CA ARG A 925 -25.95 -36.35 -18.69
C ARG A 925 -26.01 -36.61 -17.20
N LYS A 926 -25.72 -37.85 -16.80
CA LYS A 926 -25.61 -38.20 -15.38
C LYS A 926 -24.30 -37.65 -14.82
N ILE A 927 -24.41 -36.85 -13.78
CA ILE A 927 -23.32 -36.24 -13.03
C ILE A 927 -23.22 -36.90 -11.64
N GLY A 928 -22.03 -36.96 -11.06
CA GLY A 928 -21.85 -37.36 -9.66
C GLY A 928 -21.50 -38.82 -9.37
N SER A 929 -21.10 -39.02 -8.12
CA SER A 929 -20.79 -40.30 -7.47
C SER A 929 -21.95 -40.71 -6.54
N PRO A 930 -21.96 -41.90 -5.91
CA PRO A 930 -23.03 -42.30 -4.99
C PRO A 930 -23.33 -41.23 -3.92
N LEU A 931 -24.56 -41.19 -3.43
CA LEU A 931 -24.96 -40.23 -2.38
C LEU A 931 -24.71 -40.83 -1.00
N ALA A 932 -24.42 -39.98 -0.02
CA ALA A 932 -24.38 -40.40 1.37
C ALA A 932 -25.81 -40.73 1.86
N GLU A 933 -25.98 -41.80 2.65
CA GLU A 933 -27.29 -42.34 3.06
C GLU A 933 -28.15 -41.36 3.89
N ASN A 934 -27.54 -40.30 4.46
CA ASN A 934 -28.18 -39.36 5.40
C ASN A 934 -28.32 -37.92 4.87
N VAL A 935 -28.07 -37.65 3.58
CA VAL A 935 -28.15 -36.30 3.01
C VAL A 935 -29.40 -36.14 2.14
N GLU A 936 -30.31 -35.26 2.56
CA GLU A 936 -31.40 -34.79 1.69
C GLU A 936 -30.84 -33.79 0.67
N LEU A 937 -30.71 -34.22 -0.59
CA LEU A 937 -30.31 -33.33 -1.67
C LEU A 937 -31.38 -32.25 -1.88
N GLY A 938 -30.94 -30.99 -1.75
CA GLY A 938 -31.73 -29.82 -2.11
C GLY A 938 -30.94 -28.84 -2.96
N ALA A 939 -31.54 -27.68 -3.25
CA ALA A 939 -30.91 -26.64 -4.05
C ALA A 939 -29.60 -26.13 -3.42
N GLN A 940 -29.45 -26.21 -2.09
CA GLN A 940 -28.25 -25.79 -1.34
C GLN A 940 -26.99 -26.62 -1.67
N CYS A 941 -27.14 -27.80 -2.29
CA CYS A 941 -26.01 -28.65 -2.66
C CYS A 941 -25.40 -28.30 -4.03
N PHE A 942 -26.00 -27.35 -4.75
CA PHE A 942 -25.61 -26.98 -6.11
C PHE A 942 -25.38 -25.47 -6.22
N ALA A 943 -24.32 -25.09 -6.94
CA ALA A 943 -24.07 -23.70 -7.28
C ALA A 943 -23.43 -23.59 -8.67
N ILE A 944 -23.71 -22.50 -9.38
CA ILE A 944 -23.05 -22.19 -10.65
C ILE A 944 -21.83 -21.31 -10.36
N LEU A 945 -20.73 -21.64 -11.04
CA LEU A 945 -19.51 -20.84 -11.05
C LEU A 945 -19.23 -20.37 -12.48
N GLN A 946 -19.28 -19.05 -12.68
CA GLN A 946 -18.92 -18.42 -13.95
C GLN A 946 -17.45 -17.96 -13.89
N THR A 947 -16.64 -18.42 -14.82
CA THR A 947 -15.30 -17.87 -15.06
C THR A 947 -15.28 -17.15 -16.41
N PRO A 948 -14.33 -16.23 -16.66
CA PRO A 948 -14.25 -15.52 -17.94
C PRO A 948 -14.11 -16.44 -19.16
N THR A 949 -13.62 -17.67 -18.98
CA THR A 949 -13.36 -18.62 -20.07
C THR A 949 -14.41 -19.71 -20.19
N ASP A 950 -14.85 -20.27 -19.06
CA ASP A 950 -15.73 -21.43 -18.99
C ASP A 950 -16.73 -21.34 -17.82
N ASN A 951 -17.80 -22.10 -17.92
CA ASN A 951 -18.87 -22.15 -16.94
C ASN A 951 -18.88 -23.52 -16.25
N PHE A 952 -19.05 -23.55 -14.93
CA PHE A 952 -19.00 -24.76 -14.12
C PHE A 952 -20.22 -24.89 -13.19
N LEU A 953 -20.61 -26.13 -12.91
CA LEU A 953 -21.53 -26.51 -11.85
C LEU A 953 -20.73 -27.12 -10.70
N ILE A 954 -20.96 -26.64 -9.50
CA ILE A 954 -20.41 -27.19 -8.27
C ILE A 954 -21.49 -28.05 -7.62
N SER A 955 -21.12 -29.28 -7.26
CA SER A 955 -21.99 -30.26 -6.60
C SER A 955 -21.34 -30.74 -5.30
N CYS A 956 -22.13 -30.84 -4.23
CA CYS A 956 -21.74 -31.49 -2.98
C CYS A 956 -22.77 -32.56 -2.52
N GLY A 957 -22.60 -33.12 -1.32
CA GLY A 957 -23.43 -34.21 -0.78
C GLY A 957 -22.91 -35.63 -1.06
N ASN A 958 -21.65 -35.75 -1.48
CA ASN A 958 -21.01 -36.99 -1.87
C ASN A 958 -20.58 -37.80 -0.63
N TRP A 959 -20.62 -39.13 -0.70
CA TRP A 959 -20.07 -39.99 0.37
C TRP A 959 -18.54 -39.86 0.57
N GLU A 960 -17.85 -39.26 -0.40
CA GLU A 960 -16.39 -39.10 -0.39
C GLU A 960 -15.90 -37.82 0.33
N ASN A 961 -16.78 -37.13 1.06
CA ASN A 961 -16.49 -35.86 1.76
C ASN A 961 -15.90 -34.78 0.83
N SER A 962 -16.25 -34.86 -0.45
CA SER A 962 -15.72 -34.01 -1.51
C SER A 962 -16.81 -33.13 -2.10
N PHE A 963 -16.41 -31.98 -2.63
CA PHE A 963 -17.21 -31.27 -3.63
C PHE A 963 -16.59 -31.45 -5.02
N GLN A 964 -17.45 -31.48 -6.04
CA GLN A 964 -17.07 -31.72 -7.43
C GLN A 964 -17.32 -30.48 -8.27
N VAL A 965 -16.41 -30.20 -9.19
CA VAL A 965 -16.51 -29.14 -10.21
C VAL A 965 -16.75 -29.81 -11.54
N ILE A 966 -17.90 -29.53 -12.15
CA ILE A 966 -18.36 -30.13 -13.40
C ILE A 966 -18.46 -29.04 -14.45
N SER A 967 -17.85 -29.26 -15.61
CA SER A 967 -17.93 -28.30 -16.72
C SER A 967 -19.34 -28.30 -17.34
N LEU A 968 -19.89 -27.10 -17.54
CA LEU A 968 -21.19 -26.90 -18.19
C LEU A 968 -21.09 -26.93 -19.72
N SER A 969 -19.90 -27.05 -20.32
CA SER A 969 -19.73 -27.13 -21.78
C SER A 969 -19.65 -28.58 -22.28
N ASP A 970 -19.10 -29.50 -21.47
CA ASP A 970 -18.95 -30.91 -21.83
C ASP A 970 -19.54 -31.89 -20.80
N GLY A 971 -20.04 -31.39 -19.66
CA GLY A 971 -20.63 -32.20 -18.60
C GLY A 971 -19.62 -33.11 -17.88
N ARG A 972 -18.30 -32.90 -18.06
CA ARG A 972 -17.27 -33.73 -17.42
C ARG A 972 -16.88 -33.16 -16.06
N MET A 973 -16.56 -34.05 -15.12
CA MET A 973 -15.96 -33.67 -13.85
C MET A 973 -14.51 -33.22 -14.08
N VAL A 974 -14.22 -31.96 -13.75
CA VAL A 974 -12.90 -31.32 -13.93
C VAL A 974 -12.05 -31.50 -12.68
N GLN A 975 -12.63 -31.25 -11.50
CA GLN A 975 -11.95 -31.28 -10.22
C GLN A 975 -12.83 -31.91 -9.14
N SER A 976 -12.22 -32.63 -8.20
CA SER A 976 -12.85 -33.13 -6.98
C SER A 976 -11.90 -32.86 -5.83
N THR A 977 -12.35 -32.09 -4.83
CA THR A 977 -11.50 -31.61 -3.73
C THR A 977 -11.99 -32.21 -2.41
N ARG A 978 -11.07 -32.86 -1.68
CA ARG A 978 -11.32 -33.57 -0.40
C ARG A 978 -10.47 -32.96 0.72
N GLN A 979 -10.96 -31.89 1.35
CA GLN A 979 -10.31 -31.28 2.52
C GLN A 979 -11.19 -31.28 3.77
N HIS A 980 -12.52 -31.28 3.60
CA HIS A 980 -13.45 -31.45 4.71
C HIS A 980 -13.29 -32.83 5.35
N LYS A 981 -13.50 -32.89 6.67
CA LYS A 981 -13.40 -34.15 7.42
C LYS A 981 -14.66 -35.00 7.30
N ASP A 982 -15.78 -34.38 7.00
CA ASP A 982 -17.10 -34.99 6.85
C ASP A 982 -17.81 -34.49 5.59
N VAL A 983 -19.05 -34.93 5.36
CA VAL A 983 -19.83 -34.64 4.16
C VAL A 983 -20.09 -33.13 4.03
N VAL A 984 -19.79 -32.60 2.85
CA VAL A 984 -20.11 -31.22 2.48
C VAL A 984 -21.60 -31.10 2.21
N SER A 985 -22.30 -30.33 3.05
CA SER A 985 -23.77 -30.23 3.08
C SER A 985 -24.33 -29.11 2.22
N CYS A 986 -23.62 -28.00 2.09
CA CYS A 986 -24.06 -26.83 1.32
C CYS A 986 -22.89 -26.06 0.68
N VAL A 987 -23.18 -25.38 -0.43
CA VAL A 987 -22.20 -24.57 -1.17
C VAL A 987 -22.79 -23.21 -1.55
N ALA A 988 -21.94 -22.18 -1.58
CA ALA A 988 -22.31 -20.84 -2.02
C ALA A 988 -21.17 -20.20 -2.82
N VAL A 989 -21.49 -19.67 -4.00
CA VAL A 989 -20.54 -18.95 -4.87
C VAL A 989 -20.85 -17.46 -4.79
N THR A 990 -19.81 -16.64 -4.78
CA THR A 990 -19.97 -15.18 -4.78
C THR A 990 -20.44 -14.65 -6.13
N ASP A 991 -21.17 -13.54 -6.16
CA ASP A 991 -21.74 -12.95 -7.39
C ASP A 991 -20.68 -12.65 -8.48
N ASP A 992 -19.44 -12.37 -8.08
CA ASP A 992 -18.33 -12.14 -9.00
C ASP A 992 -17.65 -13.42 -9.49
N GLY A 993 -17.91 -14.57 -8.87
CA GLY A 993 -17.24 -15.85 -9.13
C GLY A 993 -15.79 -15.93 -8.62
N CYS A 994 -15.33 -15.01 -7.76
CA CYS A 994 -13.97 -15.05 -7.18
C CYS A 994 -13.81 -16.10 -6.08
N PHE A 995 -14.84 -16.30 -5.26
CA PHE A 995 -14.77 -17.15 -4.08
C PHE A 995 -15.90 -18.18 -4.07
N LEU A 996 -15.56 -19.37 -3.59
CA LEU A 996 -16.52 -20.42 -3.24
C LEU A 996 -16.46 -20.60 -1.72
N ALA A 997 -17.60 -20.74 -1.07
CA ALA A 997 -17.68 -21.17 0.32
C ALA A 997 -18.41 -22.52 0.41
N THR A 998 -17.91 -23.41 1.26
CA THR A 998 -18.45 -24.76 1.47
C THR A 998 -18.69 -25.00 2.95
N GLY A 999 -19.88 -25.50 3.30
CA GLY A 999 -20.25 -25.89 4.67
C GLY A 999 -20.34 -27.41 4.78
N SER A 1000 -19.97 -27.94 5.94
CA SER A 1000 -19.85 -29.38 6.18
C SER A 1000 -20.45 -29.84 7.50
N TYR A 1001 -20.65 -31.15 7.62
CA TYR A 1001 -21.01 -31.82 8.87
C TYR A 1001 -19.88 -31.80 9.91
N ASP A 1002 -18.65 -31.47 9.50
CA ASP A 1002 -17.51 -31.26 10.40
C ASP A 1002 -17.56 -29.94 11.19
N THR A 1003 -18.70 -29.24 11.13
CA THR A 1003 -19.00 -27.93 11.77
C THR A 1003 -18.13 -26.75 11.28
N THR A 1004 -17.34 -26.94 10.22
CA THR A 1004 -16.49 -25.90 9.64
C THR A 1004 -16.98 -25.40 8.29
N VAL A 1005 -16.77 -24.11 8.03
CA VAL A 1005 -16.94 -23.51 6.70
C VAL A 1005 -15.57 -23.27 6.10
N MET A 1006 -15.34 -23.74 4.87
CA MET A 1006 -14.12 -23.44 4.13
C MET A 1006 -14.40 -22.45 3.01
N VAL A 1007 -13.53 -21.45 2.86
CA VAL A 1007 -13.56 -20.48 1.77
C VAL A 1007 -12.43 -20.80 0.80
N TRP A 1008 -12.71 -20.78 -0.50
CA TRP A 1008 -11.82 -21.18 -1.58
C TRP A 1008 -11.66 -20.04 -2.57
N GLU A 1009 -10.45 -19.82 -3.05
CA GLU A 1009 -10.18 -18.90 -4.15
C GLU A 1009 -10.32 -19.62 -5.49
N VAL A 1010 -11.03 -18.99 -6.42
CA VAL A 1010 -11.20 -19.46 -7.80
C VAL A 1010 -10.09 -18.88 -8.68
N LEU A 1011 -9.31 -19.76 -9.30
CA LEU A 1011 -8.15 -19.37 -10.11
C LEU A 1011 -8.61 -18.90 -11.50
N ARG A 1012 -8.53 -17.59 -11.75
CA ARG A 1012 -8.99 -16.97 -13.02
C ARG A 1012 -8.01 -17.08 -14.19
N ALA A 1013 -6.78 -17.54 -13.95
CA ALA A 1013 -5.75 -17.62 -14.96
C ALA A 1013 -5.24 -19.06 -15.12
N ARG A 1014 -5.18 -19.54 -16.38
CA ARG A 1014 -4.23 -20.60 -16.74
C ARG A 1014 -2.84 -20.02 -16.54
N ILE A 1015 -2.20 -20.31 -15.41
CA ILE A 1015 -0.79 -19.97 -15.20
C ILE A 1015 0.02 -20.88 -16.14
N THR A 1016 0.20 -20.46 -17.39
CA THR A 1016 1.26 -21.00 -18.23
C THR A 1016 2.57 -20.42 -17.73
N GLU A 1017 3.14 -21.02 -16.68
CA GLU A 1017 4.53 -20.76 -16.32
C GLU A 1017 5.39 -21.00 -17.57
N LYS A 1018 6.21 -20.00 -17.93
CA LYS A 1018 7.20 -20.13 -18.99
C LYS A 1018 8.12 -21.29 -18.62
N ARG A 1019 8.10 -22.35 -19.44
CA ARG A 1019 9.06 -23.46 -19.37
C ARG A 1019 10.49 -22.93 -19.30
N VAL A 1020 11.12 -23.06 -18.14
CA VAL A 1020 12.55 -23.35 -18.08
C VAL A 1020 12.68 -24.81 -18.48
N ARG A 1021 13.15 -25.06 -19.71
CA ARG A 1021 13.56 -26.41 -20.13
C ARG A 1021 14.70 -26.83 -19.20
N ASN A 1022 14.45 -27.80 -18.31
CA ASN A 1022 15.35 -28.92 -18.01
C ASN A 1022 14.89 -29.63 -16.74
N THR A 1023 14.05 -30.67 -16.87
CA THR A 1023 14.02 -31.88 -16.03
C THR A 1023 12.90 -32.81 -16.54
N PRO A 1024 13.14 -34.11 -16.76
CA PRO A 1024 12.10 -35.04 -17.18
C PRO A 1024 11.48 -35.68 -15.94
N THR A 1025 10.38 -35.13 -15.46
CA THR A 1025 9.44 -35.87 -14.60
C THR A 1025 8.05 -35.34 -14.91
N GLU A 1026 7.38 -35.97 -15.87
CA GLU A 1026 5.99 -35.67 -16.21
C GLU A 1026 5.07 -36.13 -15.07
N LEU A 1027 4.73 -35.19 -14.17
CA LEU A 1027 3.45 -35.26 -13.47
C LEU A 1027 2.41 -34.57 -14.37
N ALA A 1028 1.36 -35.31 -14.74
CA ALA A 1028 0.24 -34.79 -15.52
C ALA A 1028 -0.34 -33.55 -14.83
N ARG A 1029 -0.19 -32.37 -15.45
CA ARG A 1029 -0.79 -31.11 -14.99
C ARG A 1029 -2.32 -31.27 -15.02
N LYS A 1030 -2.94 -31.40 -13.85
CA LYS A 1030 -4.39 -31.25 -13.72
C LYS A 1030 -4.71 -29.76 -13.79
N ASP A 1031 -5.60 -29.38 -14.70
CA ASP A 1031 -6.14 -28.02 -14.78
C ASP A 1031 -7.06 -27.81 -13.56
N TYR A 1032 -6.51 -27.28 -12.46
CA TYR A 1032 -7.30 -26.93 -11.27
C TYR A 1032 -8.00 -25.59 -11.49
N VAL A 1033 -9.32 -25.57 -11.28
CA VAL A 1033 -10.15 -24.35 -11.36
C VAL A 1033 -10.20 -23.66 -9.99
N ILE A 1034 -10.16 -24.45 -8.93
CA ILE A 1034 -10.22 -24.00 -7.54
C ILE A 1034 -8.91 -24.39 -6.85
N ALA A 1035 -8.39 -23.52 -5.99
CA ALA A 1035 -7.17 -23.80 -5.21
C ALA A 1035 -7.29 -25.13 -4.44
N GLU A 1036 -6.20 -25.92 -4.38
CA GLU A 1036 -6.19 -27.21 -3.68
C GLU A 1036 -6.36 -27.07 -2.16
N THR A 1037 -5.90 -25.95 -1.61
CA THR A 1037 -6.00 -25.59 -0.19
C THR A 1037 -7.02 -24.49 0.02
N PRO A 1038 -7.85 -24.57 1.08
CA PRO A 1038 -8.80 -23.51 1.38
C PRO A 1038 -8.05 -22.21 1.75
N PHE A 1039 -8.60 -21.08 1.30
CA PHE A 1039 -8.13 -19.74 1.63
C PHE A 1039 -8.37 -19.41 3.11
N HIS A 1040 -9.53 -19.80 3.65
CA HIS A 1040 -9.85 -19.71 5.08
C HIS A 1040 -10.59 -20.95 5.57
N ILE A 1041 -10.35 -21.31 6.83
CA ILE A 1041 -11.13 -22.29 7.59
C ILE A 1041 -11.82 -21.53 8.72
N LEU A 1042 -13.14 -21.44 8.65
CA LEU A 1042 -13.97 -20.68 9.57
C LEU A 1042 -14.62 -21.64 10.56
N CYS A 1043 -14.39 -21.38 11.84
CA CYS A 1043 -14.94 -22.15 12.95
C CYS A 1043 -15.95 -21.30 13.73
N GLY A 1044 -16.89 -21.97 14.41
CA GLY A 1044 -17.76 -21.33 15.39
C GLY A 1044 -19.09 -22.01 15.68
N HIS A 1045 -19.50 -22.99 14.89
CA HIS A 1045 -20.72 -23.76 15.11
C HIS A 1045 -20.50 -24.97 16.00
N ASP A 1046 -21.55 -25.34 16.75
CA ASP A 1046 -21.53 -26.49 17.66
C ASP A 1046 -22.15 -27.75 17.01
N ASP A 1047 -22.84 -27.59 15.88
CA ASP A 1047 -23.49 -28.66 15.11
C ASP A 1047 -23.33 -28.42 13.59
N ILE A 1048 -23.78 -29.38 12.78
CA ILE A 1048 -23.65 -29.41 11.33
C ILE A 1048 -24.14 -28.13 10.65
N ILE A 1049 -23.44 -27.71 9.60
CA ILE A 1049 -23.83 -26.55 8.80
C ILE A 1049 -24.94 -26.99 7.83
N THR A 1050 -26.03 -26.26 7.80
CA THR A 1050 -27.22 -26.59 6.99
C THR A 1050 -27.40 -25.67 5.79
N CYS A 1051 -27.00 -24.40 5.92
CA CYS A 1051 -27.16 -23.39 4.90
C CYS A 1051 -26.04 -22.35 4.95
N LEU A 1052 -25.76 -21.73 3.80
CA LEU A 1052 -24.62 -20.85 3.61
C LEU A 1052 -24.96 -19.74 2.63
N CYS A 1053 -24.42 -18.54 2.86
CA CYS A 1053 -24.49 -17.41 1.96
C CYS A 1053 -23.14 -16.69 1.94
N ALA A 1054 -22.64 -16.34 0.75
CA ALA A 1054 -21.39 -15.60 0.57
C ALA A 1054 -21.65 -14.34 -0.25
N SER A 1055 -21.19 -13.18 0.23
CA SER A 1055 -21.35 -11.89 -0.45
C SER A 1055 -20.04 -11.11 -0.47
N VAL A 1056 -19.58 -10.77 -1.67
CA VAL A 1056 -18.39 -9.93 -1.89
C VAL A 1056 -18.68 -8.46 -1.62
N GLU A 1057 -19.88 -7.99 -1.96
CA GLU A 1057 -20.31 -6.61 -1.73
C GLU A 1057 -20.33 -6.27 -0.24
N LEU A 1058 -20.82 -7.19 0.58
CA LEU A 1058 -20.84 -7.04 2.03
C LEU A 1058 -19.56 -7.55 2.70
N ASP A 1059 -18.63 -8.17 1.96
CA ASP A 1059 -17.44 -8.86 2.51
C ASP A 1059 -17.82 -9.77 3.71
N LEU A 1060 -18.75 -10.69 3.48
CA LEU A 1060 -19.29 -11.60 4.49
C LEU A 1060 -19.49 -13.02 3.96
N VAL A 1061 -19.24 -13.99 4.83
CA VAL A 1061 -19.74 -15.35 4.75
C VAL A 1061 -20.65 -15.55 5.95
N ILE A 1062 -21.88 -15.98 5.69
CA ILE A 1062 -22.89 -16.22 6.71
C ILE A 1062 -23.22 -17.71 6.65
N SER A 1063 -23.10 -18.39 7.78
CA SER A 1063 -23.41 -19.81 7.92
C SER A 1063 -24.55 -20.01 8.92
N GLY A 1064 -25.49 -20.88 8.58
CA GLY A 1064 -26.53 -21.36 9.48
C GLY A 1064 -26.31 -22.81 9.84
N SER A 1065 -26.54 -23.16 11.10
CA SER A 1065 -26.34 -24.51 11.61
C SER A 1065 -27.62 -25.06 12.23
N LYS A 1066 -27.62 -26.39 12.41
CA LYS A 1066 -28.62 -27.13 13.16
C LYS A 1066 -28.64 -26.76 14.66
N ASP A 1067 -27.57 -26.15 15.17
CA ASP A 1067 -27.50 -25.60 16.54
C ASP A 1067 -28.42 -24.38 16.80
N GLY A 1068 -29.15 -23.95 15.77
CA GLY A 1068 -30.07 -22.81 15.80
C GLY A 1068 -29.38 -21.45 15.79
N THR A 1069 -28.09 -21.41 15.45
CA THR A 1069 -27.29 -20.21 15.37
C THR A 1069 -26.83 -19.92 13.94
N CYS A 1070 -26.65 -18.63 13.68
CA CYS A 1070 -26.17 -18.09 12.43
C CYS A 1070 -24.92 -17.27 12.70
N VAL A 1071 -23.78 -17.64 12.11
CA VAL A 1071 -22.48 -17.02 12.38
C VAL A 1071 -22.03 -16.21 11.16
N PHE A 1072 -21.44 -15.04 11.42
CA PHE A 1072 -20.97 -14.09 10.41
C PHE A 1072 -19.46 -14.01 10.48
N HIS A 1073 -18.78 -14.30 9.39
CA HIS A 1073 -17.34 -14.10 9.23
C HIS A 1073 -17.06 -13.15 8.07
N THR A 1074 -15.95 -12.40 8.12
CA THR A 1074 -15.48 -11.61 6.97
C THR A 1074 -14.96 -12.54 5.88
N LEU A 1075 -15.37 -12.31 4.63
CA LEU A 1075 -14.97 -13.16 3.50
C LEU A 1075 -13.45 -13.11 3.27
N ARG A 1076 -12.84 -11.91 3.34
CA ARG A 1076 -11.43 -11.71 2.97
C ARG A 1076 -10.45 -11.96 4.11
N GLU A 1077 -10.79 -11.57 5.33
CA GLU A 1077 -9.89 -11.68 6.49
C GLU A 1077 -10.18 -12.93 7.36
N GLY A 1078 -11.27 -13.67 7.08
CA GLY A 1078 -11.67 -14.85 7.86
C GLY A 1078 -12.05 -14.57 9.33
N ARG A 1079 -12.29 -13.30 9.70
CA ARG A 1079 -12.56 -12.89 11.09
C ARG A 1079 -14.01 -13.09 11.46
N TYR A 1080 -14.25 -13.56 12.69
CA TYR A 1080 -15.57 -13.54 13.29
C TYR A 1080 -16.07 -12.09 13.45
N VAL A 1081 -17.33 -11.85 13.07
CA VAL A 1081 -17.99 -10.54 13.19
C VAL A 1081 -19.02 -10.58 14.31
N ARG A 1082 -19.93 -11.56 14.27
CA ARG A 1082 -21.03 -11.74 15.23
C ARG A 1082 -21.72 -13.09 15.01
N SER A 1083 -22.59 -13.45 15.95
CA SER A 1083 -23.53 -14.56 15.83
C SER A 1083 -24.94 -14.11 16.19
N LEU A 1084 -25.94 -14.70 15.52
CA LEU A 1084 -27.37 -14.53 15.78
C LEU A 1084 -27.92 -15.89 16.21
N ARG A 1085 -28.93 -15.89 17.09
CA ARG A 1085 -29.65 -17.10 17.49
C ARG A 1085 -31.11 -16.99 17.06
N HIS A 1086 -31.65 -18.08 16.55
CA HIS A 1086 -33.08 -18.20 16.30
C HIS A 1086 -33.86 -17.91 17.61
N PRO A 1087 -34.96 -17.13 17.60
CA PRO A 1087 -35.65 -16.76 18.84
C PRO A 1087 -36.12 -17.94 19.68
N SER A 1088 -36.55 -19.04 19.03
CA SER A 1088 -36.91 -20.31 19.68
C SER A 1088 -35.74 -21.30 19.82
N GLY A 1089 -34.56 -20.99 19.25
CA GLY A 1089 -33.41 -21.91 19.23
C GLY A 1089 -33.52 -23.08 18.24
N ASN A 1090 -34.53 -23.10 17.38
CA ASN A 1090 -34.74 -24.16 16.39
C ASN A 1090 -33.67 -24.20 15.29
N ALA A 1091 -33.50 -25.38 14.69
CA ALA A 1091 -32.52 -25.61 13.65
C ALA A 1091 -32.78 -24.74 12.40
N LEU A 1092 -31.73 -24.04 11.94
CA LEU A 1092 -31.83 -23.23 10.72
C LEU A 1092 -31.81 -24.15 9.50
N SER A 1093 -32.72 -23.90 8.57
CA SER A 1093 -32.83 -24.70 7.34
C SER A 1093 -32.45 -23.91 6.09
N LYS A 1094 -32.77 -22.60 6.03
CA LYS A 1094 -32.47 -21.73 4.89
C LYS A 1094 -32.04 -20.35 5.36
N LEU A 1095 -31.15 -19.75 4.58
CA LEU A 1095 -30.52 -18.47 4.85
C LEU A 1095 -30.39 -17.71 3.54
N VAL A 1096 -30.79 -16.44 3.55
CA VAL A 1096 -30.63 -15.56 2.40
C VAL A 1096 -30.24 -14.16 2.85
N ALA A 1097 -29.25 -13.55 2.19
CA ALA A 1097 -28.79 -12.20 2.48
C ALA A 1097 -28.89 -11.30 1.25
N SER A 1098 -29.47 -10.12 1.43
CA SER A 1098 -29.59 -9.08 0.41
C SER A 1098 -28.36 -8.18 0.41
N ARG A 1099 -27.98 -7.69 -0.78
CA ARG A 1099 -26.99 -6.62 -0.98
C ARG A 1099 -27.25 -5.34 -0.18
N HIS A 1100 -28.48 -5.14 0.30
CA HIS A 1100 -28.82 -4.02 1.17
C HIS A 1100 -28.50 -4.27 2.66
N GLY A 1101 -27.92 -5.41 3.02
CA GLY A 1101 -27.60 -5.76 4.41
C GLY A 1101 -28.80 -6.26 5.21
N ARG A 1102 -29.75 -6.91 4.56
CA ARG A 1102 -30.88 -7.60 5.20
C ARG A 1102 -30.69 -9.10 5.12
N VAL A 1103 -30.89 -9.80 6.24
CA VAL A 1103 -30.65 -11.24 6.37
C VAL A 1103 -31.95 -11.92 6.79
N VAL A 1104 -32.35 -12.96 6.08
CA VAL A 1104 -33.54 -13.75 6.39
C VAL A 1104 -33.13 -15.14 6.83
N LEU A 1105 -33.63 -15.56 7.99
CA LEU A 1105 -33.47 -16.89 8.55
C LEU A 1105 -34.80 -17.63 8.48
N TYR A 1106 -34.76 -18.92 8.17
CA TYR A 1106 -35.93 -19.78 8.12
C TYR A 1106 -35.67 -21.12 8.81
N ALA A 1107 -36.59 -21.54 9.67
CA ALA A 1107 -36.57 -22.83 10.35
C ALA A 1107 -37.75 -23.71 9.89
N ASP A 1108 -37.46 -24.97 9.56
CA ASP A 1108 -38.47 -25.93 9.09
C ASP A 1108 -39.36 -26.44 10.25
N GLU A 1109 -38.87 -26.38 11.49
CA GLU A 1109 -39.56 -26.91 12.68
C GLU A 1109 -40.73 -26.03 13.12
N ASP A 1110 -40.60 -24.70 13.00
CA ASP A 1110 -41.63 -23.73 13.39
C ASP A 1110 -42.28 -22.99 12.20
N LEU A 1111 -41.81 -23.26 10.98
CA LEU A 1111 -42.33 -22.64 9.75
C LEU A 1111 -42.29 -21.11 9.78
N SER A 1112 -41.32 -20.55 10.52
CA SER A 1112 -41.19 -19.11 10.72
C SER A 1112 -40.02 -18.53 9.93
N LEU A 1113 -40.24 -17.33 9.42
CA LEU A 1113 -39.24 -16.51 8.77
C LEU A 1113 -38.89 -15.32 9.67
N HIS A 1114 -37.61 -15.14 9.94
CA HIS A 1114 -37.10 -14.03 10.74
C HIS A 1114 -36.19 -13.13 9.91
N LEU A 1115 -36.48 -11.83 9.93
CA LEU A 1115 -35.71 -10.79 9.24
C LEU A 1115 -34.81 -10.06 10.24
N TYR A 1116 -33.51 -10.04 9.96
CA TYR A 1116 -32.48 -9.35 10.72
C TYR A 1116 -31.77 -8.30 9.87
N SER A 1117 -31.27 -7.24 10.50
CA SER A 1117 -30.25 -6.38 9.90
C SER A 1117 -28.89 -7.06 9.91
N ILE A 1118 -27.99 -6.66 9.02
CA ILE A 1118 -26.58 -7.07 9.00
C ILE A 1118 -25.86 -6.78 10.33
N ASN A 1119 -26.37 -5.79 11.08
CA ASN A 1119 -25.89 -5.41 12.40
C ASN A 1119 -26.63 -6.12 13.55
N GLY A 1120 -27.35 -7.21 13.25
CA GLY A 1120 -27.90 -8.15 14.23
C GLY A 1120 -29.17 -7.70 14.95
N LYS A 1121 -29.80 -6.61 14.51
CA LYS A 1121 -31.11 -6.19 15.04
C LYS A 1121 -32.22 -7.01 14.39
N HIS A 1122 -33.10 -7.60 15.19
CA HIS A 1122 -34.30 -8.27 14.69
C HIS A 1122 -35.32 -7.22 14.21
N LEU A 1123 -35.78 -7.34 12.97
CA LEU A 1123 -36.66 -6.38 12.31
C LEU A 1123 -38.11 -6.85 12.26
N ALA A 1124 -38.34 -8.10 11.84
CA ALA A 1124 -39.69 -8.64 11.67
C ALA A 1124 -39.70 -10.17 11.73
N THR A 1125 -40.86 -10.74 12.06
CA THR A 1125 -41.14 -12.18 11.99
C THR A 1125 -42.39 -12.39 11.15
N SER A 1126 -42.43 -13.46 10.37
CA SER A 1126 -43.63 -13.85 9.64
C SER A 1126 -43.70 -15.35 9.44
N GLU A 1127 -44.90 -15.91 9.57
CA GLU A 1127 -45.16 -17.33 9.32
C GLU A 1127 -45.27 -17.61 7.81
N SER A 1128 -44.72 -18.74 7.36
CA SER A 1128 -44.79 -19.14 5.95
C SER A 1128 -46.13 -19.77 5.56
N ASN A 1129 -46.91 -20.27 6.54
CA ASN A 1129 -48.14 -21.06 6.34
C ASN A 1129 -47.93 -22.35 5.54
N GLY A 1130 -46.73 -22.95 5.65
CA GLY A 1130 -46.36 -24.22 5.02
C GLY A 1130 -44.85 -24.34 4.84
N ARG A 1131 -44.34 -25.58 4.70
CA ARG A 1131 -42.91 -25.82 4.54
C ARG A 1131 -42.38 -25.17 3.26
N LEU A 1132 -41.30 -24.40 3.39
CA LEU A 1132 -40.62 -23.75 2.26
C LEU A 1132 -39.45 -24.61 1.78
N ASN A 1133 -39.48 -24.97 0.51
CA ASN A 1133 -38.41 -25.72 -0.16
C ASN A 1133 -37.39 -24.78 -0.81
N CYS A 1134 -37.80 -23.57 -1.19
CA CYS A 1134 -36.92 -22.57 -1.78
C CYS A 1134 -37.26 -21.16 -1.32
N VAL A 1135 -36.20 -20.39 -1.07
CA VAL A 1135 -36.26 -18.97 -0.71
C VAL A 1135 -35.15 -18.31 -1.52
N GLU A 1136 -35.51 -17.36 -2.38
CA GLU A 1136 -34.55 -16.66 -3.23
C GLU A 1136 -34.86 -15.16 -3.27
N LEU A 1137 -33.85 -14.35 -3.59
CA LEU A 1137 -33.98 -12.90 -3.68
C LEU A 1137 -34.12 -12.46 -5.13
N SER A 1138 -34.91 -11.41 -5.33
CA SER A 1138 -34.86 -10.67 -6.58
C SER A 1138 -33.46 -10.11 -6.83
N LYS A 1139 -33.08 -9.94 -8.10
CA LYS A 1139 -31.81 -9.29 -8.46
C LYS A 1139 -31.69 -7.86 -7.93
N CYS A 1140 -32.81 -7.19 -7.70
CA CYS A 1140 -32.81 -5.88 -7.04
C CYS A 1140 -32.55 -5.96 -5.52
N GLY A 1141 -32.70 -7.14 -4.89
CA GLY A 1141 -32.47 -7.36 -3.47
C GLY A 1141 -33.57 -6.83 -2.54
N GLU A 1142 -34.66 -6.30 -3.10
CA GLU A 1142 -35.76 -5.68 -2.37
C GLU A 1142 -36.96 -6.61 -2.16
N PHE A 1143 -37.03 -7.72 -2.90
CA PHE A 1143 -38.13 -8.68 -2.80
C PHE A 1143 -37.59 -10.08 -2.48
N LEU A 1144 -38.27 -10.76 -1.57
CA LEU A 1144 -38.06 -12.15 -1.23
C LEU A 1144 -39.10 -13.00 -1.93
N VAL A 1145 -38.68 -14.05 -2.62
CA VAL A 1145 -39.57 -14.98 -3.30
C VAL A 1145 -39.47 -16.34 -2.61
N CYS A 1146 -40.60 -16.82 -2.11
CA CYS A 1146 -40.70 -18.08 -1.37
C CYS A 1146 -41.63 -19.05 -2.09
N ALA A 1147 -41.24 -20.33 -2.14
CA ALA A 1147 -42.12 -21.40 -2.59
C ALA A 1147 -41.83 -22.72 -1.85
N GLY A 1148 -42.80 -23.63 -1.87
CA GLY A 1148 -42.72 -24.88 -1.12
C GLY A 1148 -43.87 -25.84 -1.39
N ASP A 1149 -44.30 -26.54 -0.34
CA ASP A 1149 -45.23 -27.68 -0.45
C ASP A 1149 -46.63 -27.30 -0.94
N GLN A 1150 -47.06 -26.06 -0.69
CA GLN A 1150 -48.35 -25.54 -1.15
C GLN A 1150 -48.42 -25.32 -2.67
N GLY A 1151 -47.29 -25.37 -3.39
CA GLY A 1151 -47.25 -25.15 -4.83
C GLY A 1151 -47.60 -23.71 -5.26
N GLN A 1152 -47.53 -22.75 -4.34
CA GLN A 1152 -47.73 -21.32 -4.57
C GLN A 1152 -46.38 -20.60 -4.48
N ILE A 1153 -46.23 -19.54 -5.27
CA ILE A 1153 -45.08 -18.62 -5.17
C ILE A 1153 -45.56 -17.35 -4.45
N VAL A 1154 -44.90 -17.01 -3.34
CA VAL A 1154 -45.23 -15.84 -2.53
C VAL A 1154 -44.09 -14.84 -2.60
N VAL A 1155 -44.39 -13.62 -3.05
CA VAL A 1155 -43.44 -12.51 -3.08
C VAL A 1155 -43.69 -11.60 -1.88
N ARG A 1156 -42.65 -11.35 -1.11
CA ARG A 1156 -42.66 -10.51 0.09
C ARG A 1156 -41.70 -9.33 -0.10
N SER A 1157 -42.03 -8.18 0.48
CA SER A 1157 -41.11 -7.06 0.57
C SER A 1157 -40.00 -7.38 1.57
N MET A 1158 -38.73 -7.18 1.21
CA MET A 1158 -37.63 -7.28 2.17
C MET A 1158 -37.67 -6.14 3.19
N ASN A 1159 -38.38 -5.05 2.89
CA ASN A 1159 -38.42 -3.86 3.73
C ASN A 1159 -39.31 -4.00 4.96
N THR A 1160 -40.54 -4.45 4.73
CA THR A 1160 -41.58 -4.61 5.77
C THR A 1160 -41.92 -6.06 6.06
N PHE A 1161 -41.50 -6.99 5.20
CA PHE A 1161 -41.91 -8.41 5.23
C PHE A 1161 -43.37 -8.68 4.87
N ASP A 1162 -44.07 -7.65 4.39
CA ASP A 1162 -45.44 -7.77 3.88
C ASP A 1162 -45.49 -8.54 2.58
N ILE A 1163 -46.61 -9.22 2.34
CA ILE A 1163 -46.85 -9.97 1.12
C ILE A 1163 -47.28 -9.00 0.02
N VAL A 1164 -46.44 -8.88 -1.01
CA VAL A 1164 -46.71 -8.05 -2.19
C VAL A 1164 -47.68 -8.78 -3.12
N LYS A 1165 -47.40 -10.06 -3.40
CA LYS A 1165 -48.22 -10.87 -4.32
C LYS A 1165 -48.13 -12.36 -4.02
N ARG A 1166 -49.22 -13.09 -4.29
CA ARG A 1166 -49.25 -14.56 -4.35
C ARG A 1166 -49.58 -14.98 -5.78
N TYR A 1167 -48.76 -15.86 -6.35
CA TYR A 1167 -49.01 -16.48 -7.64
C TYR A 1167 -49.44 -17.92 -7.40
N ASN A 1168 -50.67 -18.24 -7.82
CA ASN A 1168 -51.21 -19.59 -7.73
C ASN A 1168 -50.58 -20.44 -8.85
N GLY A 1169 -49.88 -21.49 -8.47
CA GLY A 1169 -49.33 -22.47 -9.42
C GLY A 1169 -50.28 -23.61 -9.74
N VAL A 1170 -49.75 -24.68 -10.33
CA VAL A 1170 -50.49 -25.90 -10.72
C VAL A 1170 -50.85 -26.79 -9.51
N GLY A 1171 -50.72 -26.28 -8.28
CA GLY A 1171 -50.96 -27.03 -7.04
C GLY A 1171 -49.97 -28.19 -6.80
N LYS A 1172 -48.83 -28.18 -7.50
CA LYS A 1172 -47.75 -29.18 -7.35
C LYS A 1172 -46.67 -28.65 -6.41
N ILE A 1173 -46.06 -29.52 -5.62
CA ILE A 1173 -44.95 -29.18 -4.73
C ILE A 1173 -43.80 -28.59 -5.56
N ILE A 1174 -43.42 -27.36 -5.23
CA ILE A 1174 -42.26 -26.68 -5.82
C ILE A 1174 -41.04 -27.06 -5.00
N THR A 1175 -40.02 -27.60 -5.66
CA THR A 1175 -38.78 -28.10 -5.04
C THR A 1175 -37.64 -27.10 -5.15
N CYS A 1176 -37.58 -26.31 -6.23
CA CYS A 1176 -36.58 -25.27 -6.43
C CYS A 1176 -37.14 -24.09 -7.23
N LEU A 1177 -36.51 -22.92 -7.11
CA LEU A 1177 -36.94 -21.66 -7.71
C LEU A 1177 -35.72 -20.79 -8.01
N THR A 1178 -35.76 -20.04 -9.11
CA THR A 1178 -34.80 -18.95 -9.40
C THR A 1178 -35.51 -17.75 -10.03
N VAL A 1179 -35.05 -16.54 -9.68
CA VAL A 1179 -35.46 -15.27 -10.29
C VAL A 1179 -34.46 -14.89 -11.38
N THR A 1180 -34.96 -14.70 -12.59
CA THR A 1180 -34.14 -14.33 -13.74
C THR A 1180 -33.70 -12.86 -13.68
N VAL A 1181 -32.72 -12.47 -14.53
CA VAL A 1181 -32.25 -11.08 -14.64
C VAL A 1181 -33.38 -10.10 -15.01
N GLU A 1182 -34.40 -10.58 -15.72
CA GLU A 1182 -35.58 -9.83 -16.13
C GLU A 1182 -36.69 -9.86 -15.07
N GLU A 1183 -36.37 -10.33 -13.85
CA GLU A 1183 -37.29 -10.48 -12.71
C GLU A 1183 -38.52 -11.37 -12.99
N CYS A 1184 -38.33 -12.40 -13.83
CA CYS A 1184 -39.30 -13.49 -14.05
C CYS A 1184 -38.95 -14.70 -13.17
N PHE A 1185 -39.86 -15.67 -13.03
CA PHE A 1185 -39.64 -16.85 -12.17
C PHE A 1185 -39.55 -18.15 -12.97
N LEU A 1186 -38.57 -18.99 -12.62
CA LEU A 1186 -38.49 -20.39 -13.05
C LEU A 1186 -38.61 -21.30 -11.84
N ALA A 1187 -39.62 -22.17 -11.81
CA ALA A 1187 -39.88 -23.06 -10.68
C ALA A 1187 -39.85 -24.53 -11.10
N GLY A 1188 -39.00 -25.32 -10.44
CA GLY A 1188 -38.94 -26.77 -10.60
C GLY A 1188 -39.91 -27.46 -9.64
N THR A 1189 -40.54 -28.54 -10.10
CA THR A 1189 -41.56 -29.27 -9.32
C THR A 1189 -41.15 -30.71 -9.04
N LYS A 1190 -41.79 -31.31 -8.03
CA LYS A 1190 -41.50 -32.69 -7.57
C LYS A 1190 -41.78 -33.77 -8.63
N ASP A 1191 -42.69 -33.52 -9.57
CA ASP A 1191 -42.98 -34.43 -10.68
C ASP A 1191 -42.06 -34.22 -11.90
N GLY A 1192 -41.07 -33.33 -11.79
CA GLY A 1192 -40.09 -33.07 -12.84
C GLY A 1192 -40.50 -31.98 -13.84
N SER A 1193 -41.63 -31.30 -13.63
CA SER A 1193 -42.04 -30.19 -14.51
C SER A 1193 -41.29 -28.89 -14.17
N LEU A 1194 -41.03 -28.06 -15.17
CA LEU A 1194 -40.50 -26.71 -15.03
C LEU A 1194 -41.58 -25.69 -15.40
N LEU A 1195 -41.94 -24.82 -14.45
CA LEU A 1195 -42.94 -23.76 -14.60
C LEU A 1195 -42.24 -22.44 -14.90
N VAL A 1196 -42.74 -21.69 -15.89
CA VAL A 1196 -42.21 -20.38 -16.27
C VAL A 1196 -43.26 -19.31 -16.01
N TYR A 1197 -42.92 -18.31 -15.19
CA TYR A 1197 -43.75 -17.15 -14.92
C TYR A 1197 -43.13 -15.90 -15.55
N SER A 1198 -43.82 -15.26 -16.47
CA SER A 1198 -43.33 -14.09 -17.21
C SER A 1198 -44.45 -13.10 -17.53
N ILE A 1199 -44.11 -11.93 -18.06
CA ILE A 1199 -45.08 -10.93 -18.52
C ILE A 1199 -45.78 -11.45 -19.79
N GLU A 1200 -47.12 -11.46 -19.80
CA GLU A 1200 -47.90 -11.70 -21.02
C GLU A 1200 -47.97 -10.42 -21.88
N ASN A 1201 -47.61 -10.50 -23.16
CA ASN A 1201 -47.71 -9.36 -24.08
C ASN A 1201 -49.19 -9.21 -24.52
N PRO A 1202 -49.89 -8.10 -24.23
CA PRO A 1202 -51.34 -7.98 -24.45
C PRO A 1202 -51.79 -7.84 -25.92
N GLN A 1203 -50.95 -8.18 -26.90
CA GLN A 1203 -51.26 -8.01 -28.33
C GLN A 1203 -52.04 -9.16 -28.98
N LEU A 1204 -52.42 -10.22 -28.25
CA LEU A 1204 -53.14 -11.37 -28.84
C LEU A 1204 -54.39 -11.79 -28.04
N ARG A 1205 -55.42 -10.93 -28.08
CA ARG A 1205 -56.83 -11.38 -28.05
C ARG A 1205 -57.66 -10.61 -29.09
N LYS A 1206 -57.40 -10.87 -30.37
CA LYS A 1206 -58.41 -10.68 -31.44
C LYS A 1206 -58.80 -12.05 -31.99
N THR A 1207 -59.79 -12.64 -31.33
CA THR A 1207 -60.85 -13.50 -31.88
C THR A 1207 -60.57 -14.17 -33.24
N SER A 1208 -60.13 -15.42 -33.23
CA SER A 1208 -60.41 -16.38 -34.30
C SER A 1208 -61.61 -17.24 -33.87
N ILE A 1209 -62.81 -16.77 -34.22
CA ILE A 1209 -64.03 -17.57 -34.15
C ILE A 1209 -63.87 -18.74 -35.14
N PRO A 1210 -63.99 -20.01 -34.71
CA PRO A 1210 -63.87 -21.13 -35.62
C PRO A 1210 -65.14 -21.21 -36.49
N ARG A 1211 -64.99 -20.94 -37.78
CA ARG A 1211 -66.01 -21.20 -38.81
C ARG A 1211 -66.19 -22.72 -38.94
N MET A 1212 -67.11 -23.31 -38.16
CA MET A 1212 -67.58 -24.67 -38.41
C MET A 1212 -68.38 -24.69 -39.72
N LYS A 1213 -67.81 -25.33 -40.75
CA LYS A 1213 -68.58 -25.82 -41.90
C LYS A 1213 -69.20 -27.16 -41.52
N SER A 1214 -70.43 -27.15 -41.02
CA SER A 1214 -71.28 -28.34 -40.98
C SER A 1214 -71.83 -28.61 -42.38
N LYS A 1215 -71.38 -29.72 -43.01
CA LYS A 1215 -72.15 -30.32 -44.11
C LYS A 1215 -73.37 -30.98 -43.50
N SER A 1216 -74.55 -30.42 -43.76
CA SER A 1216 -75.84 -31.03 -43.52
C SER A 1216 -76.08 -32.14 -44.56
N SER A 1217 -76.17 -33.39 -44.10
CA SER A 1217 -76.96 -34.41 -44.77
C SER A 1217 -78.44 -34.16 -44.43
N VAL A 1218 -79.24 -33.83 -45.45
CA VAL A 1218 -80.70 -33.78 -45.37
C VAL A 1218 -81.24 -35.03 -46.05
N SER A 1219 -81.97 -35.82 -45.27
CA SER A 1219 -83.16 -36.54 -45.71
C SER A 1219 -84.27 -36.14 -44.75
N GLY A 1220 -85.37 -35.58 -45.28
CA GLY A 1220 -86.55 -35.17 -44.53
C GLY A 1220 -86.70 -33.66 -44.48
#